data_AF-A0A518KEX9-F1
#
_entry.id   AF-A0A518KEX9-F1
#
_cell.length_a   1.000
_cell.length_b   1.000
_cell.length_c   1.000
_cell.angle_alpha   90.00
_cell.angle_beta   90.00
_cell.angle_gamma   90.00
#
_symmetry.space_group_name_H-M   'P 1'
#
loop_
_entity.id
_entity.type
_entity.pdbx_description
1 polymer ?
#
loop_
_entity_poly.entity_id
_entity_poly.type
_entity_poly.pdbx_seq_one_letter_code
_entity_poly.pdbx_strand_id
1 'polypeptide(L)'
;MTRSTGNLAIAATFALLLAARGALAGGGPENVLVVVNANSAGSKAVANHYVRLRDVPASNVLALDYKGPLEAASGAVFRKQILQPIIDTINERGLALQIDMIAYSTDFPWRVTLKEEYPEDLKLPAVMSKVASLNGATFLYGFALAKSPGITSFDSNWYYATAPGQSRATNQQKCRLLGAAPSRGFRSRYLWNPAGGKEASVKRPDGDDEDAEDQPVRRYLLSTMLGVTTGRGNTVDEVIASLERAVEAEASPPTGTFYFMRNNDIRSQVRHGCYDVAAEQLRRLGAKAVVKVGVRPAGADDVAGLMMGSPHLALDTAAMTIQPGAICEHLTSTGGMLFKQSEQTSIAELIRAGATGTSGTVNEPYGIQVKFPSPMLPIHYRRGCSLAEAFYQSVAAPYQLLILGDPLCQPWAKRPTLEVEGWPEEADEDLLKPGATSTIGFEQLGLTKPAKRAGPAPSAPTAEVPPADTPPAALRIKPRVTPNGAKGTAFWELFVDGRLRMRLPSDTEAAFTTDQLGPGWHDLRCVGINPDAIEAQRRRLGGLEVGSGDGPGGAKTPRVTLKLDAKSSTPLDGEVALAAQAEGAERIVIRHNFREVATIDGDGGDALVPADLLGQGPVRLQAVAEPGGALSEPVWLRVE
;
A
#
# COMPACT_ATOMS: atom_id res chain seq x y z
N MET A 1 37.87 34.68 -62.18
CA MET A 1 38.62 33.77 -61.30
C MET A 1 39.27 34.60 -60.21
N THR A 2 38.53 34.80 -59.11
CA THR A 2 38.87 35.59 -57.90
C THR A 2 37.66 35.36 -56.98
N ARG A 3 37.72 35.09 -55.68
CA ARG A 3 38.64 35.51 -54.61
C ARG A 3 38.55 34.54 -53.43
N SER A 4 39.64 34.47 -52.67
CA SER A 4 39.73 33.92 -51.32
C SER A 4 39.35 34.98 -50.28
N THR A 5 38.56 34.59 -49.28
CA THR A 5 38.43 35.11 -47.90
C THR A 5 37.63 34.04 -47.15
N GLY A 6 37.87 33.56 -45.94
CA GLY A 6 38.53 34.07 -44.74
C GLY A 6 37.75 33.45 -43.56
N ASN A 7 38.46 32.89 -42.58
CA ASN A 7 37.93 32.08 -41.47
C ASN A 7 36.80 32.75 -40.65
N LEU A 8 35.74 31.98 -40.33
CA LEU A 8 35.10 31.99 -39.01
C LEU A 8 34.27 30.70 -38.84
N ALA A 9 34.84 29.70 -38.17
CA ALA A 9 34.13 28.50 -37.75
C ALA A 9 33.37 28.79 -36.45
N ILE A 10 32.06 29.02 -36.54
CA ILE A 10 31.16 28.96 -35.38
C ILE A 10 30.62 27.54 -35.33
N ALA A 11 31.26 26.70 -34.51
CA ALA A 11 30.74 25.40 -34.14
C ALA A 11 29.57 25.58 -33.16
N ALA A 12 28.34 25.64 -33.69
CA ALA A 12 27.14 25.55 -32.89
C ALA A 12 26.86 24.06 -32.59
N THR A 13 27.43 23.57 -31.50
CA THR A 13 27.11 22.25 -30.93
C THR A 13 25.68 22.29 -30.41
N PHE A 14 24.72 21.81 -31.20
CA PHE A 14 23.37 21.50 -30.72
C PHE A 14 23.44 20.24 -29.86
N ALA A 15 23.78 20.43 -28.57
CA ALA A 15 23.60 19.39 -27.56
C ALA A 15 22.08 19.20 -27.34
N LEU A 16 21.49 18.22 -28.02
CA LEU A 16 20.18 17.71 -27.66
C LEU A 16 20.30 17.01 -26.29
N LEU A 17 20.15 17.78 -25.22
CA LEU A 17 19.86 17.28 -23.88
C LEU A 17 18.45 16.66 -23.89
N LEU A 18 18.34 15.41 -24.36
CA LEU A 18 17.23 14.56 -23.95
C LEU A 18 17.42 14.24 -22.47
N ALA A 19 16.91 15.13 -21.61
CA ALA A 19 16.65 14.80 -20.22
C ALA A 19 15.63 13.64 -20.20
N ALA A 20 16.12 12.42 -20.03
CA ALA A 20 15.30 11.28 -19.68
C ALA A 20 14.63 11.61 -18.34
N ARG A 21 13.39 12.09 -18.40
CA ARG A 21 12.57 12.35 -17.21
C ARG A 21 12.29 11.01 -16.54
N GLY A 22 13.05 10.69 -15.50
CA GLY A 22 12.66 9.66 -14.56
C GLY A 22 11.34 10.10 -13.92
N ALA A 23 10.27 9.35 -14.17
CA ALA A 23 9.09 9.39 -13.30
C ALA A 23 9.42 8.64 -11.99
N LEU A 24 8.68 8.90 -10.90
CA LEU A 24 9.07 8.69 -9.48
C LEU A 24 7.83 8.46 -8.57
N ALA A 25 7.67 7.37 -7.79
CA ALA A 25 6.33 7.00 -7.27
C ALA A 25 5.98 7.18 -5.82
N GLY A 26 4.68 7.39 -5.61
CA GLY A 26 4.03 7.71 -4.36
C GLY A 26 3.07 6.65 -3.84
N GLY A 27 2.60 6.90 -2.62
CA GLY A 27 1.89 5.94 -1.78
C GLY A 27 2.83 5.39 -0.71
N GLY A 28 2.29 5.23 0.49
CA GLY A 28 3.01 4.71 1.65
C GLY A 28 2.13 3.83 2.54
N PRO A 29 2.67 3.34 3.66
CA PRO A 29 1.93 2.57 4.66
C PRO A 29 0.65 3.27 5.16
N GLU A 30 0.64 4.60 5.13
CA GLU A 30 -0.50 5.45 5.49
C GLU A 30 -1.68 5.31 4.53
N ASN A 31 -1.42 4.83 3.30
CA ASN A 31 -2.39 4.73 2.21
C ASN A 31 -2.86 3.29 1.91
N VAL A 32 -2.41 2.29 2.67
CA VAL A 32 -2.83 0.88 2.50
C VAL A 32 -3.71 0.43 3.65
N LEU A 33 -4.84 -0.20 3.35
CA LEU A 33 -5.62 -0.95 4.34
C LEU A 33 -5.25 -2.44 4.23
N VAL A 34 -4.77 -3.02 5.33
CA VAL A 34 -4.48 -4.46 5.43
C VAL A 34 -5.72 -5.18 5.93
N VAL A 35 -6.22 -6.12 5.13
CA VAL A 35 -7.41 -6.92 5.45
C VAL A 35 -6.99 -8.32 5.88
N VAL A 36 -7.33 -8.67 7.11
CA VAL A 36 -6.91 -9.90 7.79
C VAL A 36 -8.14 -10.77 8.02
N ASN A 37 -8.09 -12.04 7.65
CA ASN A 37 -9.09 -13.00 8.09
C ASN A 37 -8.83 -13.37 9.56
N ALA A 38 -9.70 -12.91 10.47
CA ALA A 38 -9.58 -13.14 11.90
C ALA A 38 -9.61 -14.64 12.28
N ASN A 39 -10.25 -15.46 11.44
CA ASN A 39 -10.40 -16.91 11.64
C ASN A 39 -9.28 -17.74 11.01
N SER A 40 -8.24 -17.12 10.43
CA SER A 40 -7.10 -17.83 9.87
C SER A 40 -5.81 -17.49 10.62
N ALA A 41 -5.13 -18.53 11.10
CA ALA A 41 -3.79 -18.41 11.68
C ALA A 41 -2.77 -17.91 10.65
N GLY A 42 -2.81 -18.44 9.41
CA GLY A 42 -1.91 -18.02 8.34
C GLY A 42 -2.12 -16.57 7.92
N SER A 43 -3.38 -16.13 7.83
CA SER A 43 -3.71 -14.73 7.53
C SER A 43 -3.23 -13.79 8.62
N LYS A 44 -3.37 -14.15 9.90
CA LYS A 44 -2.83 -13.35 11.02
C LYS A 44 -1.31 -13.27 10.96
N ALA A 45 -0.63 -14.40 10.75
CA ALA A 45 0.84 -14.46 10.66
C ALA A 45 1.40 -13.58 9.54
N VAL A 46 0.85 -13.69 8.32
CA VAL A 46 1.27 -12.86 7.18
C VAL A 46 0.98 -11.38 7.44
N ALA A 47 -0.18 -11.06 8.01
CA ALA A 47 -0.53 -9.67 8.31
C ALA A 47 0.37 -9.05 9.38
N ASN A 48 0.68 -9.79 10.45
CA ASN A 48 1.58 -9.35 11.52
C ASN A 48 2.95 -8.99 10.96
N HIS A 49 3.55 -9.87 10.15
CA HIS A 49 4.81 -9.58 9.47
C HIS A 49 4.70 -8.38 8.52
N TYR A 50 3.66 -8.29 7.70
CA TYR A 50 3.52 -7.18 6.77
C TYR A 50 3.34 -5.82 7.47
N VAL A 51 2.49 -5.77 8.50
CA VAL A 51 2.28 -4.58 9.35
C VAL A 51 3.61 -4.14 9.96
N ARG A 52 4.43 -5.09 10.42
CA ARG A 52 5.73 -4.80 11.00
C ARG A 52 6.77 -4.33 9.98
N LEU A 53 6.84 -4.98 8.82
CA LEU A 53 7.80 -4.70 7.75
C LEU A 53 7.55 -3.33 7.12
N ARG A 54 6.27 -2.97 6.94
CA ARG A 54 5.89 -1.70 6.32
C ARG A 54 5.62 -0.60 7.34
N ASP A 55 5.53 -0.91 8.64
CA ASP A 55 5.06 0.02 9.67
C ASP A 55 3.68 0.58 9.30
N VAL A 56 2.71 -0.31 9.11
CA VAL A 56 1.33 0.08 8.78
C VAL A 56 0.65 0.68 10.03
N PRO A 57 -0.01 1.85 9.94
CA PRO A 57 -0.75 2.42 11.06
C PRO A 57 -1.80 1.45 11.62
N ALA A 58 -2.03 1.47 12.93
CA ALA A 58 -2.98 0.56 13.57
C ALA A 58 -4.40 0.71 13.02
N SER A 59 -4.81 1.94 12.72
CA SER A 59 -6.10 2.30 12.11
C SER A 59 -6.29 1.74 10.70
N ASN A 60 -5.17 1.40 10.03
CA ASN A 60 -5.13 0.82 8.70
C ASN A 60 -5.15 -0.72 8.68
N VAL A 61 -5.43 -1.38 9.82
CA VAL A 61 -5.57 -2.84 9.89
C VAL A 61 -7.02 -3.21 10.21
N LEU A 62 -7.62 -4.06 9.37
CA LEU A 62 -8.98 -4.56 9.52
C LEU A 62 -8.98 -6.09 9.64
N ALA A 63 -9.36 -6.59 10.82
CA ALA A 63 -9.63 -8.00 11.04
C ALA A 63 -11.11 -8.31 10.73
N LEU A 64 -11.37 -9.02 9.64
CA LEU A 64 -12.70 -9.48 9.24
C LEU A 64 -13.01 -10.84 9.86
N ASP A 65 -14.19 -10.99 10.46
CA ASP A 65 -14.74 -12.30 10.84
C ASP A 65 -15.26 -13.04 9.58
N TYR A 66 -14.35 -13.45 8.70
CA TYR A 66 -14.68 -14.16 7.49
C TYR A 66 -14.59 -15.67 7.69
N LYS A 67 -15.73 -16.35 7.54
CA LYS A 67 -15.87 -17.82 7.65
C LYS A 67 -16.32 -18.47 6.33
N GLY A 68 -16.30 -17.70 5.25
CA GLY A 68 -16.74 -18.15 3.93
C GLY A 68 -15.70 -19.01 3.19
N PRO A 69 -16.02 -19.46 1.97
CA PRO A 69 -15.11 -20.28 1.17
C PRO A 69 -13.80 -19.56 0.82
N LEU A 70 -12.67 -20.25 0.94
CA LEU A 70 -11.34 -19.66 0.75
C LEU A 70 -10.80 -19.72 -0.68
N GLU A 71 -11.44 -20.48 -1.57
CA GLU A 71 -10.99 -20.60 -2.97
C GLU A 71 -11.91 -19.81 -3.92
N ALA A 72 -13.22 -20.03 -3.83
CA ALA A 72 -14.20 -19.36 -4.67
C ALA A 72 -15.45 -18.96 -3.88
N ALA A 73 -15.81 -17.67 -3.96
CA ALA A 73 -17.02 -17.13 -3.36
C ALA A 73 -18.03 -16.66 -4.42
N SER A 74 -19.31 -16.57 -4.06
CA SER A 74 -20.30 -15.87 -4.87
C SER A 74 -20.09 -14.35 -4.78
N GLY A 75 -20.60 -13.62 -5.78
CA GLY A 75 -20.60 -12.15 -5.77
C GLY A 75 -21.30 -11.58 -4.53
N ALA A 76 -22.34 -12.27 -4.04
CA ALA A 76 -23.08 -11.85 -2.85
C ALA A 76 -22.23 -11.99 -1.58
N VAL A 77 -21.49 -13.09 -1.44
CA VAL A 77 -20.55 -13.29 -0.32
C VAL A 77 -19.44 -12.24 -0.39
N PHE A 78 -18.81 -12.05 -1.55
CA PHE A 78 -17.79 -11.01 -1.73
C PHE A 78 -18.32 -9.62 -1.34
N ARG A 79 -19.46 -9.21 -1.89
CA ARG A 79 -20.01 -7.88 -1.66
C ARG A 79 -20.40 -7.65 -0.20
N LYS A 80 -21.12 -8.60 0.42
CA LYS A 80 -21.70 -8.42 1.75
C LYS A 80 -20.73 -8.72 2.91
N GLN A 81 -19.85 -9.71 2.74
CA GLN A 81 -18.98 -10.19 3.84
C GLN A 81 -17.54 -9.69 3.74
N ILE A 82 -17.12 -9.15 2.58
CA ILE A 82 -15.75 -8.67 2.37
C ILE A 82 -15.76 -7.19 1.99
N LEU A 83 -16.34 -6.85 0.84
CA LEU A 83 -16.23 -5.51 0.27
C LEU A 83 -16.97 -4.45 1.10
N GLN A 84 -18.24 -4.69 1.47
CA GLN A 84 -19.01 -3.71 2.24
C GLN A 84 -18.37 -3.42 3.60
N PRO A 85 -17.97 -4.43 4.42
CA PRO A 85 -17.24 -4.19 5.66
C PRO A 85 -15.94 -3.38 5.49
N ILE A 86 -15.21 -3.57 4.39
CA ILE A 86 -14.02 -2.77 4.07
C ILE A 86 -14.40 -1.30 3.84
N ILE A 87 -15.42 -1.04 3.01
CA ILE A 87 -15.88 0.32 2.71
C ILE A 87 -16.43 1.00 3.96
N ASP A 88 -17.21 0.30 4.76
CA ASP A 88 -17.77 0.81 6.02
C ASP A 88 -16.64 1.17 6.98
N THR A 89 -15.67 0.28 7.16
CA THR A 89 -14.48 0.54 8.01
C THR A 89 -13.71 1.78 7.55
N ILE A 90 -13.47 1.91 6.23
CA ILE A 90 -12.77 3.07 5.67
C ILE A 90 -13.53 4.36 5.99
N ASN A 91 -14.86 4.35 5.89
CA ASN A 91 -15.69 5.52 6.17
C ASN A 91 -15.77 5.84 7.67
N GLU A 92 -16.06 4.84 8.52
CA GLU A 92 -16.18 4.96 9.97
C GLU A 92 -14.88 5.48 10.60
N ARG A 93 -13.73 5.01 10.11
CA ARG A 93 -12.40 5.47 10.55
C ARG A 93 -11.96 6.76 9.85
N GLY A 94 -12.76 7.33 8.96
CA GLY A 94 -12.46 8.56 8.20
C GLY A 94 -11.21 8.47 7.33
N LEU A 95 -11.00 7.32 6.69
CA LEU A 95 -9.82 7.02 5.87
C LEU A 95 -10.11 7.12 4.36
N ALA A 96 -11.33 7.53 3.97
CA ALA A 96 -11.81 7.49 2.58
C ALA A 96 -10.97 8.29 1.57
N LEU A 97 -10.32 9.37 2.01
CA LEU A 97 -9.48 10.21 1.15
C LEU A 97 -7.99 9.82 1.15
N GLN A 98 -7.60 8.86 2.00
CA GLN A 98 -6.21 8.42 2.16
C GLN A 98 -5.94 6.99 1.71
N ILE A 99 -6.91 6.07 1.83
CA ILE A 99 -6.69 4.65 1.48
C ILE A 99 -6.73 4.53 -0.04
N ASP A 100 -5.57 4.33 -0.63
CA ASP A 100 -5.36 4.13 -2.05
C ASP A 100 -5.48 2.65 -2.43
N MET A 101 -5.10 1.77 -1.50
CA MET A 101 -4.89 0.35 -1.77
C MET A 101 -5.46 -0.56 -0.69
N ILE A 102 -5.97 -1.71 -1.11
CA ILE A 102 -6.37 -2.83 -0.25
C ILE A 102 -5.34 -3.95 -0.41
N ALA A 103 -4.66 -4.30 0.68
CA ALA A 103 -3.81 -5.48 0.79
C ALA A 103 -4.58 -6.56 1.53
N TYR A 104 -5.13 -7.54 0.82
CA TYR A 104 -5.63 -8.74 1.47
C TYR A 104 -4.43 -9.56 1.94
N SER A 105 -4.48 -10.08 3.17
CA SER A 105 -3.49 -11.04 3.67
C SER A 105 -3.59 -12.37 2.91
N THR A 106 -3.83 -13.49 3.58
CA THR A 106 -4.13 -14.78 2.96
C THR A 106 -5.51 -15.27 3.37
N ASP A 107 -5.92 -16.45 2.88
CA ASP A 107 -7.18 -17.11 3.26
C ASP A 107 -8.43 -16.24 3.08
N PHE A 108 -8.50 -15.61 1.90
CA PHE A 108 -9.70 -15.03 1.31
C PHE A 108 -9.94 -15.68 -0.07
N PRO A 109 -11.19 -15.73 -0.56
CA PRO A 109 -11.49 -16.31 -1.88
C PRO A 109 -10.74 -15.56 -2.96
N TRP A 110 -9.85 -16.23 -3.68
CA TRP A 110 -9.13 -15.62 -4.80
C TRP A 110 -10.01 -15.47 -6.05
N ARG A 111 -11.12 -16.22 -6.14
CA ARG A 111 -12.12 -16.18 -7.23
C ARG A 111 -13.49 -15.74 -6.74
N VAL A 112 -14.16 -14.89 -7.52
CA VAL A 112 -15.52 -14.39 -7.26
C VAL A 112 -16.41 -14.70 -8.46
N THR A 113 -17.50 -15.44 -8.24
CA THR A 113 -18.49 -15.76 -9.29
C THR A 113 -19.62 -14.75 -9.27
N LEU A 114 -19.75 -13.98 -10.35
CA LEU A 114 -20.69 -12.87 -10.50
C LEU A 114 -22.01 -13.28 -11.17
N LYS A 115 -22.19 -14.56 -11.50
CA LYS A 115 -23.36 -15.06 -12.25
C LYS A 115 -24.69 -14.65 -11.60
N GLU A 116 -24.77 -14.76 -10.27
CA GLU A 116 -25.97 -14.49 -9.47
C GLU A 116 -26.17 -12.99 -9.16
N GLU A 117 -25.22 -12.13 -9.49
CA GLU A 117 -25.36 -10.68 -9.31
C GLU A 117 -26.12 -10.03 -10.48
N TYR A 118 -26.35 -10.75 -11.58
CA TYR A 118 -26.96 -10.23 -12.80
C TYR A 118 -28.27 -10.97 -13.14
N PRO A 119 -29.16 -10.37 -13.94
CA PRO A 119 -30.32 -11.07 -14.49
C PRO A 119 -29.93 -12.38 -15.20
N GLU A 120 -30.73 -13.43 -15.03
CA GLU A 120 -30.43 -14.76 -15.57
C GLU A 120 -30.37 -14.77 -17.11
N ASP A 121 -31.17 -13.92 -17.75
CA ASP A 121 -31.28 -13.75 -19.18
C ASP A 121 -30.16 -12.87 -19.79
N LEU A 122 -29.31 -12.24 -18.96
CA LEU A 122 -28.18 -11.44 -19.44
C LEU A 122 -27.18 -12.30 -20.21
N LYS A 123 -27.14 -12.12 -21.53
CA LYS A 123 -26.17 -12.74 -22.43
C LYS A 123 -24.96 -11.84 -22.61
N LEU A 124 -23.81 -12.28 -22.09
CA LEU A 124 -22.51 -11.68 -22.37
C LEU A 124 -21.75 -12.56 -23.36
N PRO A 125 -20.88 -11.98 -24.22
CA PRO A 125 -19.94 -12.78 -25.01
C PRO A 125 -19.15 -13.74 -24.11
N ALA A 126 -18.84 -14.95 -24.58
CA ALA A 126 -18.14 -15.96 -23.77
C ALA A 126 -16.80 -15.45 -23.20
N VAL A 127 -16.16 -14.54 -23.93
CA VAL A 127 -14.93 -13.85 -23.54
C VAL A 127 -15.11 -12.84 -22.39
N MET A 128 -16.34 -12.45 -22.04
CA MET A 128 -16.69 -11.61 -20.89
C MET A 128 -17.34 -12.47 -19.81
N SER A 129 -16.57 -13.43 -19.29
CA SER A 129 -17.07 -14.38 -18.30
C SER A 129 -17.54 -13.68 -17.02
N LYS A 130 -18.57 -14.21 -16.37
CA LYS A 130 -19.12 -13.71 -15.10
C LYS A 130 -18.28 -14.18 -13.89
N VAL A 131 -16.95 -14.18 -14.02
CA VAL A 131 -16.00 -14.61 -12.98
C VAL A 131 -14.87 -13.60 -12.89
N ALA A 132 -14.69 -13.03 -11.70
CA ALA A 132 -13.63 -12.08 -11.38
C ALA A 132 -12.63 -12.66 -10.38
N SER A 133 -11.43 -12.08 -10.29
CA SER A 133 -10.54 -12.24 -9.14
C SER A 133 -10.99 -11.34 -7.99
N LEU A 134 -10.58 -11.64 -6.76
CA LEU A 134 -10.87 -10.80 -5.59
C LEU A 134 -10.40 -9.36 -5.76
N ASN A 135 -9.15 -9.19 -6.16
CA ASN A 135 -8.52 -7.89 -6.38
C ASN A 135 -9.01 -7.20 -7.66
N GLY A 136 -9.35 -7.94 -8.72
CA GLY A 136 -10.00 -7.38 -9.91
C GLY A 136 -11.38 -6.79 -9.56
N ALA A 137 -12.15 -7.51 -8.75
CA ALA A 137 -13.46 -7.05 -8.27
C ALA A 137 -13.38 -5.90 -7.25
N THR A 138 -12.37 -5.92 -6.38
CA THR A 138 -12.08 -4.82 -5.43
C THR A 138 -11.64 -3.56 -6.16
N PHE A 139 -10.78 -3.67 -7.17
CA PHE A 139 -10.39 -2.52 -7.99
C PHE A 139 -11.58 -1.87 -8.68
N LEU A 140 -12.48 -2.69 -9.21
CA LEU A 140 -13.70 -2.27 -9.88
C LEU A 140 -14.91 -2.20 -8.93
N TYR A 141 -14.70 -1.90 -7.64
CA TYR A 141 -15.73 -2.01 -6.59
C TYR A 141 -17.02 -1.26 -6.91
N GLY A 142 -16.95 -0.11 -7.59
CA GLY A 142 -18.14 0.65 -7.98
C GLY A 142 -19.13 -0.17 -8.82
N PHE A 143 -18.62 -1.01 -9.73
CA PHE A 143 -19.46 -1.94 -10.47
C PHE A 143 -19.94 -3.12 -9.63
N ALA A 144 -19.09 -3.64 -8.74
CA ALA A 144 -19.48 -4.75 -7.86
C ALA A 144 -20.63 -4.34 -6.93
N LEU A 145 -20.54 -3.16 -6.31
CA LEU A 145 -21.60 -2.58 -5.46
C LEU A 145 -22.87 -2.32 -6.26
N ALA A 146 -22.75 -1.74 -7.46
CA ALA A 146 -23.87 -1.47 -8.35
C ALA A 146 -24.43 -2.71 -9.05
N LYS A 147 -23.85 -3.90 -8.83
CA LYS A 147 -24.17 -5.14 -9.56
C LYS A 147 -24.18 -4.95 -11.08
N SER A 148 -23.25 -4.15 -11.57
CA SER A 148 -23.17 -3.80 -12.98
C SER A 148 -22.34 -4.84 -13.75
N PRO A 149 -22.80 -5.34 -14.91
CA PRO A 149 -21.98 -6.19 -15.78
C PRO A 149 -20.82 -5.43 -16.42
N GLY A 150 -20.78 -4.10 -16.30
CA GLY A 150 -19.69 -3.25 -16.78
C GLY A 150 -18.31 -3.61 -16.23
N ILE A 151 -18.25 -4.33 -15.10
CA ILE A 151 -17.01 -4.91 -14.56
C ILE A 151 -16.27 -5.80 -15.57
N THR A 152 -17.01 -6.47 -16.47
CA THR A 152 -16.45 -7.37 -17.49
C THR A 152 -15.94 -6.65 -18.75
N SER A 153 -16.14 -5.33 -18.83
CA SER A 153 -15.76 -4.52 -20.00
C SER A 153 -14.24 -4.50 -20.22
N PHE A 154 -13.84 -4.50 -21.49
CA PHE A 154 -12.44 -4.37 -21.91
C PHE A 154 -11.85 -2.96 -21.75
N ASP A 155 -12.70 -1.99 -21.39
CA ASP A 155 -12.31 -0.60 -21.08
C ASP A 155 -12.68 -0.23 -19.64
N SER A 156 -12.74 -1.22 -18.74
CA SER A 156 -13.18 -1.04 -17.35
C SER A 156 -12.17 -0.27 -16.48
N ASN A 157 -10.90 -0.22 -16.88
CA ASN A 157 -9.83 0.46 -16.16
C ASN A 157 -9.36 1.73 -16.87
N TRP A 158 -9.79 2.89 -16.38
CA TRP A 158 -9.38 4.19 -16.92
C TRP A 158 -8.03 4.72 -16.39
N TYR A 159 -7.47 4.05 -15.37
CA TYR A 159 -6.10 4.28 -14.91
C TYR A 159 -5.05 3.64 -15.83
N TYR A 160 -5.44 2.73 -16.71
CA TYR A 160 -4.65 2.35 -17.88
C TYR A 160 -4.63 3.50 -18.90
N ALA A 161 -3.48 3.83 -19.47
CA ALA A 161 -3.36 4.95 -20.41
C ALA A 161 -4.14 4.70 -21.72
N THR A 162 -4.76 5.74 -22.27
CA THR A 162 -5.40 5.68 -23.59
C THR A 162 -4.91 6.77 -24.53
N ALA A 163 -4.85 6.47 -25.83
CA ALA A 163 -4.68 7.49 -26.85
C ALA A 163 -5.99 8.29 -27.03
N PRO A 164 -5.92 9.62 -27.29
CA PRO A 164 -7.13 10.42 -27.57
C PRO A 164 -7.99 9.80 -28.68
N GLY A 165 -9.30 9.72 -28.44
CA GLY A 165 -10.29 9.20 -29.40
C GLY A 165 -10.19 7.70 -29.69
N GLN A 166 -9.54 6.90 -28.82
CA GLN A 166 -9.34 5.47 -29.03
C GLN A 166 -9.72 4.65 -27.80
N SER A 167 -10.20 3.43 -28.03
CA SER A 167 -10.50 2.46 -26.97
C SER A 167 -9.22 1.83 -26.41
N ARG A 168 -9.17 1.54 -25.11
CA ARG A 168 -8.07 0.78 -24.50
C ARG A 168 -7.95 -0.63 -25.04
N ALA A 169 -9.06 -1.20 -25.54
CA ALA A 169 -9.05 -2.49 -26.20
C ALA A 169 -8.16 -2.51 -27.45
N THR A 170 -7.98 -1.38 -28.14
CA THR A 170 -7.13 -1.27 -29.34
C THR A 170 -5.74 -0.72 -29.05
N ASN A 171 -5.57 0.09 -27.98
CA ASN A 171 -4.28 0.69 -27.64
C ASN A 171 -3.19 -0.33 -27.36
N GLN A 172 -3.55 -1.53 -26.93
CA GLN A 172 -2.63 -2.62 -26.70
C GLN A 172 -1.81 -3.03 -27.92
N GLN A 173 -2.35 -2.81 -29.13
CA GLN A 173 -1.62 -3.00 -30.38
C GLN A 173 -0.64 -1.85 -30.69
N LYS A 174 -0.71 -0.74 -29.94
CA LYS A 174 0.06 0.50 -30.13
C LYS A 174 1.19 0.63 -29.10
N CYS A 175 2.07 -0.36 -29.06
CA CYS A 175 3.15 -0.49 -28.07
C CYS A 175 3.99 0.78 -27.87
N ARG A 176 4.34 1.48 -28.96
CA ARG A 176 5.14 2.72 -28.88
C ARG A 176 4.42 3.84 -28.13
N LEU A 177 3.11 3.97 -28.34
CA LEU A 177 2.31 5.00 -27.67
C LEU A 177 2.20 4.69 -26.18
N LEU A 178 1.94 3.44 -25.81
CA LEU A 178 1.85 3.02 -24.41
C LEU A 178 3.20 3.11 -23.69
N GLY A 179 4.30 2.76 -24.33
CA GLY A 179 5.64 2.87 -23.72
C GLY A 179 6.09 4.31 -23.52
N ALA A 180 5.63 5.22 -24.37
CA ALA A 180 5.84 6.65 -24.21
C ALA A 180 4.88 7.30 -23.20
N ALA A 181 3.77 6.64 -22.85
CA ALA A 181 2.83 7.19 -21.88
C ALA A 181 3.53 7.42 -20.54
N PRO A 182 3.37 8.61 -19.93
CA PRO A 182 3.95 8.87 -18.63
C PRO A 182 3.30 7.95 -17.59
N SER A 183 4.10 7.50 -16.65
CA SER A 183 3.57 6.87 -15.44
C SER A 183 2.81 7.93 -14.63
N ARG A 184 1.79 7.51 -13.91
CA ARG A 184 0.87 8.39 -13.18
C ARG A 184 0.65 7.81 -11.79
N GLY A 185 0.77 8.64 -10.77
CA GLY A 185 0.52 8.26 -9.39
C GLY A 185 -0.95 8.03 -9.19
N PHE A 186 -1.28 7.15 -8.26
CA PHE A 186 -2.65 6.84 -7.89
C PHE A 186 -2.99 7.44 -6.52
N ARG A 187 -4.19 8.01 -6.40
CA ARG A 187 -4.81 8.34 -5.12
C ARG A 187 -6.29 8.01 -5.18
N SER A 188 -6.88 7.48 -4.11
CA SER A 188 -8.31 7.20 -4.04
C SER A 188 -9.18 8.47 -4.12
N ARG A 189 -8.62 9.63 -3.76
CA ARG A 189 -9.25 10.94 -3.96
C ARG A 189 -9.37 11.35 -5.43
N TYR A 190 -8.62 10.74 -6.35
CA TYR A 190 -8.71 11.08 -7.76
C TYR A 190 -9.97 10.52 -8.40
N LEU A 191 -10.53 11.31 -9.30
CA LEU A 191 -11.55 10.88 -10.24
C LEU A 191 -10.89 10.65 -11.61
N TRP A 192 -11.15 9.51 -12.20
CA TRP A 192 -10.66 9.17 -13.54
C TRP A 192 -11.80 9.34 -14.54
N ASN A 193 -11.55 10.09 -15.61
CA ASN A 193 -12.49 10.21 -16.72
C ASN A 193 -12.24 9.12 -17.80
N PRO A 194 -13.12 8.93 -18.80
CA PRO A 194 -12.98 7.87 -19.80
C PRO A 194 -11.71 8.03 -20.66
N ALA A 195 -11.26 9.27 -20.88
CA ALA A 195 -10.00 9.58 -21.56
C ALA A 195 -8.75 9.31 -20.69
N GLY A 196 -8.94 8.86 -19.45
CA GLY A 196 -7.87 8.57 -18.49
C GLY A 196 -7.27 9.82 -17.85
N GLY A 197 -7.89 10.98 -17.98
CA GLY A 197 -7.52 12.19 -17.25
C GLY A 197 -7.91 12.11 -15.77
N LYS A 198 -7.14 12.80 -14.92
CA LYS A 198 -7.48 13.04 -13.52
C LYS A 198 -8.39 14.27 -13.45
N GLU A 199 -9.54 14.15 -12.81
CA GLU A 199 -10.46 15.26 -12.53
C GLU A 199 -10.46 15.55 -11.02
N ALA A 200 -10.57 16.84 -10.66
CA ALA A 200 -10.62 17.28 -9.26
C ALA A 200 -12.04 17.14 -8.66
N SER A 201 -13.06 17.15 -9.50
CA SER A 201 -14.47 17.04 -9.12
C SER A 201 -15.28 16.45 -10.27
N VAL A 202 -16.51 16.02 -9.98
CA VAL A 202 -17.50 15.75 -11.03
C VAL A 202 -17.82 17.09 -11.67
N LYS A 203 -17.52 17.26 -12.96
CA LYS A 203 -17.95 18.43 -13.72
C LYS A 203 -19.39 18.22 -14.14
N ARG A 204 -20.29 19.07 -13.64
CA ARG A 204 -21.57 19.28 -14.30
C ARG A 204 -21.31 20.07 -15.58
N PRO A 205 -22.07 19.86 -16.66
CA PRO A 205 -22.01 20.70 -17.84
C PRO A 205 -22.12 22.18 -17.44
N ASP A 206 -21.24 23.03 -17.99
CA ASP A 206 -21.35 24.48 -17.81
C ASP A 206 -22.50 25.00 -18.68
N GLY A 207 -23.58 25.48 -18.06
CA GLY A 207 -24.72 26.12 -18.74
C GLY A 207 -26.07 25.51 -18.38
N ASP A 208 -27.13 26.28 -18.61
CA ASP A 208 -28.53 25.92 -18.34
C ASP A 208 -29.08 24.80 -19.26
N ASP A 209 -28.19 24.03 -19.90
CA ASP A 209 -28.54 22.85 -20.69
C ASP A 209 -28.86 21.69 -19.74
N GLU A 210 -30.12 21.66 -19.29
CA GLU A 210 -30.70 20.57 -18.49
C GLU A 210 -30.60 19.18 -19.19
N ASP A 211 -30.28 19.17 -20.49
CA ASP A 211 -30.13 17.98 -21.34
C ASP A 211 -28.69 17.45 -21.47
N ALA A 212 -27.67 18.15 -20.93
CA ALA A 212 -26.29 17.69 -21.03
C ALA A 212 -26.01 16.59 -19.99
N GLU A 213 -25.68 15.37 -20.46
CA GLU A 213 -25.35 14.25 -19.58
C GLU A 213 -24.07 14.53 -18.77
N ASP A 214 -24.11 14.29 -17.45
CA ASP A 214 -22.92 14.31 -16.58
C ASP A 214 -21.82 13.41 -17.16
N GLN A 215 -20.60 13.93 -17.31
CA GLN A 215 -19.49 13.10 -17.80
C GLN A 215 -19.15 12.01 -16.78
N PRO A 216 -19.13 10.72 -17.17
CA PRO A 216 -18.94 9.65 -16.22
C PRO A 216 -17.48 9.65 -15.71
N VAL A 217 -17.31 9.74 -14.39
CA VAL A 217 -16.01 9.59 -13.71
C VAL A 217 -16.00 8.38 -12.79
N ARG A 218 -14.81 7.87 -12.48
CA ARG A 218 -14.63 6.68 -11.64
C ARG A 218 -13.61 6.87 -10.55
N ARG A 219 -13.91 6.26 -9.41
CA ARG A 219 -12.95 5.94 -8.35
C ARG A 219 -12.59 4.47 -8.43
N TYR A 220 -11.36 4.17 -8.04
CA TYR A 220 -10.87 2.80 -7.91
C TYR A 220 -10.22 2.64 -6.53
N LEU A 221 -9.96 1.40 -6.15
CA LEU A 221 -9.11 1.04 -5.02
C LEU A 221 -8.08 0.04 -5.52
N LEU A 222 -6.79 0.37 -5.54
CA LEU A 222 -5.80 -0.64 -5.96
C LEU A 222 -5.90 -1.86 -5.04
N SER A 223 -5.65 -3.05 -5.57
CA SER A 223 -5.79 -4.25 -4.75
C SER A 223 -4.78 -5.32 -5.11
N THR A 224 -4.24 -5.97 -4.07
CA THR A 224 -3.35 -7.12 -4.17
C THR A 224 -3.74 -8.14 -3.10
N MET A 225 -3.35 -9.40 -3.29
CA MET A 225 -3.23 -10.33 -2.18
C MET A 225 -1.74 -10.48 -1.83
N LEU A 226 -1.39 -10.37 -0.56
CA LEU A 226 -0.01 -10.59 -0.10
C LEU A 226 0.43 -12.01 -0.45
N GLY A 227 -0.49 -12.97 -0.36
CA GLY A 227 -0.32 -14.32 -0.88
C GLY A 227 -1.62 -15.12 -0.85
N VAL A 228 -1.57 -16.35 -1.37
CA VAL A 228 -2.68 -17.32 -1.25
C VAL A 228 -2.10 -18.60 -0.66
N THR A 229 -2.70 -19.09 0.41
CA THR A 229 -2.24 -20.26 1.18
C THR A 229 -3.12 -21.50 1.01
N THR A 230 -4.14 -21.43 0.14
CA THR A 230 -5.06 -22.53 -0.16
C THR A 230 -4.75 -23.20 -1.50
N GLY A 231 -5.24 -24.42 -1.69
CA GLY A 231 -5.07 -25.17 -2.94
C GLY A 231 -3.60 -25.42 -3.29
N ARG A 232 -3.15 -24.90 -4.44
CA ARG A 232 -1.76 -24.90 -4.94
C ARG A 232 -1.04 -23.57 -4.66
N GLY A 233 -1.45 -22.89 -3.59
CA GLY A 233 -0.86 -21.64 -3.13
C GLY A 233 0.54 -21.79 -2.55
N ASN A 234 1.01 -20.73 -1.91
CA ASN A 234 2.26 -20.69 -1.18
C ASN A 234 2.08 -21.14 0.27
N THR A 235 3.18 -21.50 0.93
CA THR A 235 3.19 -21.59 2.40
C THR A 235 3.17 -20.18 3.01
N VAL A 236 2.84 -20.07 4.30
CA VAL A 236 2.92 -18.79 5.04
C VAL A 236 4.33 -18.20 4.98
N ASP A 237 5.36 -19.03 5.18
CA ASP A 237 6.76 -18.61 5.13
C ASP A 237 7.20 -18.13 3.74
N GLU A 238 6.75 -18.80 2.67
CA GLU A 238 7.01 -18.36 1.29
C GLU A 238 6.42 -16.98 1.01
N VAL A 239 5.22 -16.71 1.55
CA VAL A 239 4.58 -15.39 1.44
C VAL A 239 5.38 -14.35 2.22
N ILE A 240 5.72 -14.63 3.50
CA ILE A 240 6.50 -13.72 4.34
C ILE A 240 7.85 -13.40 3.68
N ALA A 241 8.57 -14.41 3.21
CA ALA A 241 9.85 -14.23 2.52
C ALA A 241 9.71 -13.36 1.26
N SER A 242 8.57 -13.44 0.54
CA SER A 242 8.30 -12.55 -0.59
C SER A 242 8.13 -11.09 -0.18
N LEU A 243 7.52 -10.84 0.98
CA LEU A 243 7.34 -9.49 1.54
C LEU A 243 8.67 -8.92 2.06
N GLU A 244 9.51 -9.76 2.68
CA GLU A 244 10.86 -9.36 3.10
C GLU A 244 11.72 -8.96 1.89
N ARG A 245 11.71 -9.75 0.82
CA ARG A 245 12.37 -9.39 -0.46
C ARG A 245 11.86 -8.08 -1.03
N ALA A 246 10.58 -7.75 -0.82
CA ALA A 246 10.01 -6.49 -1.29
C ALA A 246 10.62 -5.27 -0.59
N VAL A 247 10.83 -5.36 0.72
CA VAL A 247 11.46 -4.32 1.53
C VAL A 247 12.96 -4.26 1.26
N GLU A 248 13.62 -5.42 1.16
CA GLU A 248 15.05 -5.53 0.81
C GLU A 248 15.35 -4.78 -0.50
N ALA A 249 14.50 -4.96 -1.52
CA ALA A 249 14.69 -4.33 -2.82
C ALA A 249 14.58 -2.80 -2.79
N GLU A 250 13.91 -2.22 -1.80
CA GLU A 250 13.86 -0.76 -1.64
C GLU A 250 15.10 -0.22 -0.93
N ALA A 251 15.71 -1.02 -0.05
CA ALA A 251 16.99 -0.70 0.56
C ALA A 251 18.16 -0.88 -0.43
N SER A 252 18.10 -1.93 -1.25
CA SER A 252 19.09 -2.26 -2.26
C SER A 252 18.42 -2.59 -3.60
N PRO A 253 18.13 -1.57 -4.43
CA PRO A 253 17.44 -1.74 -5.71
C PRO A 253 18.17 -2.72 -6.65
N PRO A 254 17.46 -3.67 -7.28
CA PRO A 254 18.08 -4.65 -8.16
C PRO A 254 18.66 -3.97 -9.41
N THR A 255 19.84 -4.46 -9.84
CA THR A 255 20.62 -3.96 -10.99
C THR A 255 20.72 -4.98 -12.12
N GLY A 256 20.00 -6.10 -11.98
CA GLY A 256 19.92 -7.16 -12.97
C GLY A 256 19.16 -6.79 -14.24
N THR A 257 18.75 -7.81 -14.97
CA THR A 257 18.21 -7.72 -16.31
C THR A 257 16.70 -8.00 -16.35
N PHE A 258 15.99 -7.18 -17.12
CA PHE A 258 14.60 -7.42 -17.51
C PHE A 258 14.55 -8.34 -18.73
N TYR A 259 13.93 -9.51 -18.58
CA TYR A 259 13.85 -10.52 -19.63
C TYR A 259 12.46 -10.57 -20.26
N PHE A 260 12.40 -10.55 -21.59
CA PHE A 260 11.19 -10.78 -22.38
C PHE A 260 11.36 -12.06 -23.20
N MET A 261 10.57 -13.08 -22.89
CA MET A 261 10.75 -14.43 -23.43
C MET A 261 9.81 -14.70 -24.61
N ARG A 262 10.39 -14.91 -25.79
CA ARG A 262 9.68 -15.28 -27.03
C ARG A 262 9.71 -16.78 -27.24
N ASN A 263 8.54 -17.37 -27.53
CA ASN A 263 8.42 -18.74 -28.00
C ASN A 263 7.19 -18.88 -28.90
N ASN A 264 6.96 -20.08 -29.43
CA ASN A 264 5.91 -20.35 -30.41
C ASN A 264 4.52 -20.59 -29.79
N ASP A 265 4.36 -20.50 -28.46
CA ASP A 265 3.04 -20.61 -27.81
C ASP A 265 2.25 -19.29 -27.98
N ILE A 266 0.95 -19.39 -28.26
CA ILE A 266 0.06 -18.23 -28.40
C ILE A 266 0.12 -17.30 -27.18
N ARG A 267 0.34 -17.86 -26.00
CA ARG A 267 0.47 -17.13 -24.72
C ARG A 267 1.71 -16.24 -24.67
N SER A 268 2.74 -16.58 -25.43
CA SER A 268 3.88 -15.71 -25.65
C SER A 268 3.56 -14.72 -26.79
N GLN A 269 3.08 -15.24 -27.93
CA GLN A 269 2.91 -14.48 -29.19
C GLN A 269 2.06 -13.21 -29.05
N VAL A 270 0.97 -13.24 -28.27
CA VAL A 270 0.05 -12.09 -28.13
C VAL A 270 0.69 -10.82 -27.55
N ARG A 271 1.92 -10.90 -27.01
CA ARG A 271 2.67 -9.74 -26.49
C ARG A 271 3.98 -9.45 -27.24
N HIS A 272 4.39 -10.31 -28.18
CA HIS A 272 5.68 -10.19 -28.89
C HIS A 272 5.88 -8.84 -29.56
N GLY A 273 4.81 -8.29 -30.15
CA GLY A 273 4.85 -7.02 -30.88
C GLY A 273 5.30 -5.84 -30.03
N CYS A 274 5.21 -5.95 -28.70
CA CYS A 274 5.61 -4.89 -27.78
C CYS A 274 6.95 -5.15 -27.06
N TYR A 275 7.54 -6.34 -27.16
CA TYR A 275 8.75 -6.69 -26.39
C TYR A 275 9.97 -5.85 -26.76
N ASP A 276 10.23 -5.66 -28.07
CA ASP A 276 11.39 -4.88 -28.51
C ASP A 276 11.28 -3.41 -28.08
N VAL A 277 10.07 -2.84 -28.20
CA VAL A 277 9.76 -1.49 -27.72
C VAL A 277 9.96 -1.39 -26.21
N ALA A 278 9.46 -2.37 -25.45
CA ALA A 278 9.61 -2.38 -23.99
C ALA A 278 11.08 -2.44 -23.56
N ALA A 279 11.84 -3.37 -24.15
CA ALA A 279 13.26 -3.52 -23.88
C ALA A 279 14.06 -2.27 -24.24
N GLU A 280 13.76 -1.62 -25.37
CA GLU A 280 14.39 -0.36 -25.77
C GLU A 280 14.09 0.76 -24.77
N GLN A 281 12.83 0.92 -24.35
CA GLN A 281 12.46 1.94 -23.35
C GLN A 281 13.14 1.70 -22.00
N LEU A 282 13.24 0.46 -21.55
CA LEU A 282 13.98 0.10 -20.34
C LEU A 282 15.46 0.44 -20.44
N ARG A 283 16.11 0.17 -21.58
CA ARG A 283 17.51 0.56 -21.83
C ARG A 283 17.69 2.07 -21.80
N ARG A 284 16.73 2.85 -22.34
CA ARG A 284 16.72 4.32 -22.24
C ARG A 284 16.56 4.83 -20.81
N LEU A 285 15.93 4.05 -19.93
CA LEU A 285 15.85 4.32 -18.49
C LEU A 285 17.10 3.83 -17.73
N GLY A 286 18.13 3.34 -18.43
CA GLY A 286 19.37 2.84 -17.84
C GLY A 286 19.26 1.43 -17.24
N ALA A 287 18.24 0.65 -17.59
CA ALA A 287 18.11 -0.74 -17.17
C ALA A 287 18.73 -1.70 -18.21
N LYS A 288 19.21 -2.85 -17.76
CA LYS A 288 19.52 -3.97 -18.66
C LYS A 288 18.20 -4.62 -19.07
N ALA A 289 18.01 -4.84 -20.37
CA ALA A 289 16.83 -5.54 -20.86
C ALA A 289 17.19 -6.40 -22.08
N VAL A 290 16.64 -7.61 -22.14
CA VAL A 290 16.93 -8.60 -23.19
C VAL A 290 15.63 -9.23 -23.67
N VAL A 291 15.49 -9.33 -24.99
CA VAL A 291 14.47 -10.17 -25.63
C VAL A 291 15.17 -11.47 -26.03
N LYS A 292 14.72 -12.60 -25.50
CA LYS A 292 15.38 -13.91 -25.69
C LYS A 292 14.37 -14.96 -26.15
N VAL A 293 14.82 -15.90 -26.98
CA VAL A 293 14.01 -17.06 -27.36
C VAL A 293 14.05 -18.11 -26.24
N GLY A 294 12.89 -18.60 -25.83
CA GLY A 294 12.74 -19.61 -24.78
C GLY A 294 11.44 -19.42 -23.98
N VAL A 295 11.16 -20.37 -23.09
CA VAL A 295 10.07 -20.24 -22.11
C VAL A 295 10.51 -19.40 -20.91
N ARG A 296 11.74 -19.61 -20.45
CA ARG A 296 12.37 -18.94 -19.31
C ARG A 296 13.81 -18.50 -19.66
N PRO A 297 14.40 -17.53 -18.96
CA PRO A 297 15.79 -17.13 -19.17
C PRO A 297 16.75 -18.14 -18.53
N ALA A 298 16.86 -19.34 -19.10
CA ALA A 298 17.70 -20.41 -18.55
C ALA A 298 19.17 -19.95 -18.38
N GLY A 299 19.72 -20.22 -17.20
CA GLY A 299 21.06 -19.86 -16.75
C GLY A 299 21.22 -18.41 -16.28
N ALA A 300 20.16 -17.59 -16.28
CA ALA A 300 20.26 -16.20 -15.83
C ALA A 300 20.34 -16.12 -14.30
N ASP A 301 21.32 -15.41 -13.78
CA ASP A 301 21.55 -15.21 -12.34
C ASP A 301 21.12 -13.81 -11.85
N ASP A 302 20.57 -12.98 -12.75
CA ASP A 302 20.31 -11.57 -12.51
C ASP A 302 18.89 -11.12 -12.89
N VAL A 303 17.86 -11.96 -12.73
CA VAL A 303 16.50 -11.60 -13.18
C VAL A 303 15.89 -10.50 -12.30
N ALA A 304 15.89 -9.26 -12.78
CA ALA A 304 15.28 -8.09 -12.12
C ALA A 304 13.81 -7.86 -12.55
N GLY A 305 13.38 -8.53 -13.60
CA GLY A 305 11.98 -8.58 -14.04
C GLY A 305 11.83 -9.56 -15.20
N LEU A 306 10.67 -10.18 -15.31
CA LEU A 306 10.45 -11.24 -16.29
C LEU A 306 9.06 -11.13 -16.89
N MET A 307 8.98 -11.24 -18.20
CA MET A 307 7.74 -11.36 -18.94
C MET A 307 7.81 -12.56 -19.88
N MET A 308 6.93 -13.53 -19.69
CA MET A 308 6.97 -14.82 -20.39
C MET A 308 5.58 -15.42 -20.59
N GLY A 309 5.45 -16.46 -21.42
CA GLY A 309 4.15 -17.13 -21.62
C GLY A 309 4.33 -18.57 -22.09
N SER A 310 3.64 -19.49 -21.42
CA SER A 310 3.59 -20.93 -21.69
C SER A 310 2.58 -21.57 -20.72
N PRO A 311 1.93 -22.71 -21.06
CA PRO A 311 1.16 -23.49 -20.09
C PRO A 311 2.01 -24.02 -18.92
N HIS A 312 3.28 -24.34 -19.19
CA HIS A 312 4.23 -24.87 -18.22
C HIS A 312 5.54 -24.08 -18.30
N LEU A 313 5.93 -23.45 -17.21
CA LEU A 313 7.07 -22.52 -17.20
C LEU A 313 8.40 -23.21 -16.87
N ALA A 314 8.35 -24.36 -16.18
CA ALA A 314 9.50 -25.00 -15.52
C ALA A 314 10.24 -23.97 -14.65
N LEU A 315 9.95 -23.87 -13.36
CA LEU A 315 10.52 -22.85 -12.48
C LEU A 315 11.32 -23.55 -11.38
N ASP A 316 12.53 -24.01 -11.69
CA ASP A 316 13.51 -24.42 -10.68
C ASP A 316 14.55 -23.30 -10.52
N THR A 317 14.91 -23.00 -9.27
CA THR A 317 15.90 -21.96 -8.94
C THR A 317 17.30 -22.29 -9.45
N ALA A 318 17.58 -23.57 -9.72
CA ALA A 318 18.78 -24.00 -10.42
C ALA A 318 18.85 -23.50 -11.87
N ALA A 319 17.73 -23.10 -12.48
CA ALA A 319 17.68 -22.62 -13.86
C ALA A 319 17.66 -21.09 -14.00
N MET A 320 17.30 -20.34 -12.95
CA MET A 320 17.44 -18.89 -12.92
C MET A 320 17.37 -18.33 -11.49
N THR A 321 18.08 -17.24 -11.23
CA THR A 321 18.00 -16.50 -9.97
C THR A 321 17.18 -15.23 -10.15
N ILE A 322 16.10 -15.13 -9.40
CA ILE A 322 15.23 -13.94 -9.35
C ILE A 322 15.73 -13.02 -8.24
N GLN A 323 15.98 -11.75 -8.58
CA GLN A 323 16.43 -10.76 -7.61
C GLN A 323 15.27 -10.23 -6.75
N PRO A 324 15.52 -9.83 -5.49
CA PRO A 324 14.54 -9.17 -4.65
C PRO A 324 13.87 -7.99 -5.36
N GLY A 325 12.55 -7.85 -5.21
CA GLY A 325 11.75 -6.81 -5.86
C GLY A 325 11.36 -7.12 -7.30
N ALA A 326 11.82 -8.22 -7.90
CA ALA A 326 11.45 -8.53 -9.28
C ALA A 326 9.94 -8.85 -9.42
N ILE A 327 9.29 -8.18 -10.37
CA ILE A 327 7.99 -8.61 -10.89
C ILE A 327 8.24 -9.64 -11.99
N CYS A 328 7.74 -10.85 -11.78
CA CYS A 328 7.73 -11.92 -12.77
C CYS A 328 6.31 -12.13 -13.26
N GLU A 329 6.00 -11.55 -14.40
CA GLU A 329 4.69 -11.65 -15.03
C GLU A 329 4.69 -12.77 -16.08
N HIS A 330 3.59 -13.51 -16.12
CA HIS A 330 3.40 -14.54 -17.11
C HIS A 330 1.99 -14.59 -17.67
N LEU A 331 1.89 -15.01 -18.93
CA LEU A 331 0.61 -15.40 -19.52
C LEU A 331 0.55 -16.92 -19.53
N THR A 332 -0.14 -17.45 -18.54
CA THR A 332 -0.63 -18.83 -18.50
C THR A 332 -2.14 -18.72 -18.35
N SER A 333 -2.91 -19.38 -19.23
CA SER A 333 -4.36 -19.15 -19.36
C SER A 333 -5.11 -19.22 -18.04
N THR A 334 -4.71 -20.12 -17.14
CA THR A 334 -5.34 -20.27 -15.82
C THR A 334 -4.32 -20.17 -14.69
N GLY A 335 -3.28 -19.33 -14.85
CA GLY A 335 -2.21 -19.19 -13.85
C GLY A 335 -2.69 -18.78 -12.45
N GLY A 336 -3.84 -18.12 -12.35
CA GLY A 336 -4.50 -17.76 -11.08
C GLY A 336 -5.52 -18.78 -10.58
N MET A 337 -5.73 -19.90 -11.26
CA MET A 337 -6.60 -20.99 -10.77
C MET A 337 -5.81 -21.92 -9.85
N LEU A 338 -5.94 -21.68 -8.55
CA LEU A 338 -5.16 -22.35 -7.51
C LEU A 338 -5.81 -23.64 -6.99
N PHE A 339 -6.85 -24.15 -7.65
CA PHE A 339 -7.39 -25.48 -7.34
C PHE A 339 -6.33 -26.58 -7.45
N LYS A 340 -6.41 -27.60 -6.58
CA LYS A 340 -5.46 -28.74 -6.55
C LYS A 340 -5.39 -29.50 -7.87
N GLN A 341 -6.50 -29.60 -8.60
CA GLN A 341 -6.61 -30.36 -9.85
C GLN A 341 -6.13 -29.58 -11.08
N SER A 342 -5.80 -28.29 -10.95
CA SER A 342 -5.32 -27.50 -12.08
C SER A 342 -3.91 -27.96 -12.52
N GLU A 343 -3.70 -28.11 -13.84
CA GLU A 343 -2.46 -28.70 -14.38
C GLU A 343 -1.40 -27.66 -14.80
N GLN A 344 -1.84 -26.45 -15.19
CA GLN A 344 -0.92 -25.40 -15.63
C GLN A 344 -0.12 -24.80 -14.47
N THR A 345 1.07 -24.26 -14.75
CA THR A 345 1.89 -23.58 -13.75
C THR A 345 1.08 -22.46 -13.07
N SER A 346 1.03 -22.49 -11.74
CA SER A 346 0.37 -21.46 -10.94
C SER A 346 1.29 -20.28 -10.70
N ILE A 347 0.69 -19.12 -10.42
CA ILE A 347 1.42 -17.92 -9.98
C ILE A 347 2.21 -18.14 -8.68
N ALA A 348 1.79 -19.08 -7.82
CA ALA A 348 2.47 -19.40 -6.58
C ALA A 348 3.90 -19.95 -6.82
N GLU A 349 4.12 -20.65 -7.94
CA GLU A 349 5.46 -21.15 -8.30
C GLU A 349 6.46 -20.00 -8.56
N LEU A 350 6.00 -18.84 -9.03
CA LEU A 350 6.88 -17.69 -9.24
C LEU A 350 7.27 -17.03 -7.93
N ILE A 351 6.34 -16.90 -6.98
CA ILE A 351 6.63 -16.43 -5.62
C ILE A 351 7.62 -17.37 -4.93
N ARG A 352 7.41 -18.69 -5.05
CA ARG A 352 8.32 -19.71 -4.53
C ARG A 352 9.70 -19.65 -5.18
N ALA A 353 9.77 -19.35 -6.47
CA ALA A 353 11.03 -19.19 -7.20
C ALA A 353 11.78 -17.87 -6.89
N GLY A 354 11.19 -16.97 -6.09
CA GLY A 354 11.84 -15.73 -5.63
C GLY A 354 11.22 -14.44 -6.14
N ALA A 355 10.18 -14.48 -6.96
CA ALA A 355 9.48 -13.26 -7.37
C ALA A 355 8.87 -12.55 -6.15
N THR A 356 8.85 -11.22 -6.21
CA THR A 356 8.17 -10.36 -5.22
C THR A 356 6.74 -10.02 -5.67
N GLY A 357 6.50 -10.08 -6.99
CA GLY A 357 5.20 -9.78 -7.58
C GLY A 357 4.91 -10.64 -8.79
N THR A 358 3.66 -11.05 -8.94
CA THR A 358 3.19 -11.78 -10.12
C THR A 358 1.68 -11.63 -10.29
N SER A 359 1.14 -12.13 -11.40
CA SER A 359 -0.31 -12.14 -11.62
C SER A 359 -0.75 -13.28 -12.54
N GLY A 360 -2.01 -13.70 -12.41
CA GLY A 360 -2.58 -14.74 -13.25
C GLY A 360 -4.11 -14.70 -13.26
N THR A 361 -4.71 -15.21 -14.33
CA THR A 361 -6.17 -15.19 -14.50
C THR A 361 -6.85 -16.32 -13.73
N VAL A 362 -7.94 -16.00 -13.01
CA VAL A 362 -8.70 -16.97 -12.17
C VAL A 362 -9.78 -17.74 -12.94
N ASN A 363 -9.91 -17.46 -14.23
CA ASN A 363 -10.81 -18.12 -15.17
C ASN A 363 -10.25 -17.97 -16.58
N GLU A 364 -10.62 -18.89 -17.49
CA GLU A 364 -10.10 -18.90 -18.88
C GLU A 364 -10.31 -17.54 -19.58
N PRO A 365 -9.22 -16.88 -20.03
CA PRO A 365 -9.27 -15.54 -20.60
C PRO A 365 -9.30 -15.51 -22.13
N TYR A 366 -9.17 -16.66 -22.83
CA TYR A 366 -9.12 -16.79 -24.29
C TYR A 366 -7.91 -16.13 -24.96
N GLY A 367 -6.79 -15.97 -24.23
CA GLY A 367 -5.56 -15.35 -24.75
C GLY A 367 -5.72 -13.88 -25.16
N ILE A 368 -6.77 -13.19 -24.70
CA ILE A 368 -7.03 -11.79 -25.06
C ILE A 368 -6.12 -10.88 -24.24
N GLN A 369 -5.23 -10.15 -24.90
CA GLN A 369 -4.19 -9.34 -24.25
C GLN A 369 -4.77 -8.31 -23.27
N VAL A 370 -6.00 -7.81 -23.47
CA VAL A 370 -6.62 -6.76 -22.63
C VAL A 370 -6.78 -7.15 -21.17
N LYS A 371 -6.81 -8.46 -20.92
CA LYS A 371 -6.97 -9.06 -19.60
C LYS A 371 -5.66 -9.35 -18.87
N PHE A 372 -4.53 -9.13 -19.54
CA PHE A 372 -3.20 -9.37 -19.01
C PHE A 372 -2.37 -8.09 -18.99
N PRO A 373 -1.39 -7.96 -18.08
CA PRO A 373 -0.43 -6.88 -18.12
C PRO A 373 0.28 -6.79 -19.48
N SER A 374 0.32 -5.59 -20.04
CA SER A 374 1.08 -5.28 -21.24
C SER A 374 2.59 -5.28 -20.94
N PRO A 375 3.45 -5.41 -21.96
CA PRO A 375 4.90 -5.30 -21.79
C PRO A 375 5.41 -3.96 -21.27
N MET A 376 4.54 -2.99 -21.05
CA MET A 376 4.89 -1.70 -20.44
C MET A 376 4.96 -1.76 -18.91
N LEU A 377 4.45 -2.84 -18.29
CA LEU A 377 4.54 -3.10 -16.84
C LEU A 377 5.92 -2.80 -16.24
N PRO A 378 7.02 -3.43 -16.72
CA PRO A 378 8.35 -3.16 -16.17
C PRO A 378 8.81 -1.72 -16.39
N ILE A 379 8.27 -1.00 -17.39
CA ILE A 379 8.61 0.42 -17.61
C ILE A 379 8.01 1.28 -16.51
N HIS A 380 6.72 1.09 -16.17
CA HIS A 380 6.08 1.80 -15.05
C HIS A 380 6.82 1.52 -13.74
N TYR A 381 7.14 0.24 -13.50
CA TYR A 381 7.84 -0.19 -12.31
C TYR A 381 9.28 0.36 -12.23
N ARG A 382 10.02 0.35 -13.34
CA ARG A 382 11.38 0.93 -13.42
C ARG A 382 11.41 2.45 -13.31
N ARG A 383 10.32 3.12 -13.72
CA ARG A 383 10.00 4.52 -13.42
C ARG A 383 9.54 4.72 -11.98
N GLY A 384 9.72 3.73 -11.12
CA GLY A 384 9.53 3.84 -9.70
C GLY A 384 8.12 3.58 -9.21
N CYS A 385 7.10 3.32 -10.07
CA CYS A 385 5.75 2.96 -9.61
C CYS A 385 5.81 1.87 -8.55
N SER A 386 4.91 1.94 -7.57
CA SER A 386 4.67 0.79 -6.71
C SER A 386 4.21 -0.41 -7.55
N LEU A 387 4.38 -1.63 -7.02
CA LEU A 387 3.97 -2.86 -7.69
C LEU A 387 2.49 -2.79 -8.10
N ALA A 388 1.62 -2.34 -7.19
CA ALA A 388 0.19 -2.21 -7.48
C ALA A 388 -0.07 -1.21 -8.62
N GLU A 389 0.52 0.00 -8.55
CA GLU A 389 0.37 1.01 -9.59
C GLU A 389 0.90 0.52 -10.95
N ALA A 390 2.02 -0.20 -10.97
CA ALA A 390 2.59 -0.75 -12.19
C ALA A 390 1.61 -1.72 -12.86
N PHE A 391 1.03 -2.65 -12.10
CA PHE A 391 0.03 -3.60 -12.61
C PHE A 391 -1.20 -2.89 -13.18
N TYR A 392 -1.84 -2.01 -12.40
CA TYR A 392 -3.08 -1.37 -12.83
C TYR A 392 -2.88 -0.30 -13.92
N GLN A 393 -1.67 0.23 -14.12
CA GLN A 393 -1.36 1.03 -15.32
C GLN A 393 -1.08 0.18 -16.56
N SER A 394 -1.01 -1.15 -16.41
CA SER A 394 -0.57 -2.06 -17.47
C SER A 394 -1.63 -3.03 -17.95
N VAL A 395 -2.82 -3.10 -17.33
CA VAL A 395 -3.92 -3.97 -17.75
C VAL A 395 -5.21 -3.17 -17.99
N ALA A 396 -5.83 -3.33 -19.16
CA ALA A 396 -7.04 -2.59 -19.53
C ALA A 396 -8.32 -3.17 -18.91
N ALA A 397 -8.34 -4.48 -18.66
CA ALA A 397 -9.48 -5.22 -18.12
C ALA A 397 -9.06 -6.13 -16.94
N PRO A 398 -8.78 -5.57 -15.76
CA PRO A 398 -8.18 -6.30 -14.63
C PRO A 398 -9.11 -7.31 -13.96
N TYR A 399 -10.40 -7.37 -14.29
CA TYR A 399 -11.39 -8.05 -13.47
C TYR A 399 -11.10 -9.54 -13.21
N GLN A 400 -10.41 -10.25 -14.12
CA GLN A 400 -10.03 -11.65 -13.94
C GLN A 400 -8.62 -11.85 -13.36
N LEU A 401 -7.84 -10.78 -13.26
CA LEU A 401 -6.41 -10.84 -12.96
C LEU A 401 -6.21 -10.86 -11.45
N LEU A 402 -5.72 -11.99 -10.92
CA LEU A 402 -5.27 -12.10 -9.54
C LEU A 402 -3.82 -11.65 -9.46
N ILE A 403 -3.57 -10.54 -8.78
CA ILE A 403 -2.24 -9.99 -8.49
C ILE A 403 -1.78 -10.43 -7.10
N LEU A 404 -0.60 -11.04 -7.02
CA LEU A 404 0.07 -11.40 -5.77
C LEU A 404 1.31 -10.54 -5.54
N GLY A 405 1.57 -10.20 -4.28
CA GLY A 405 2.78 -9.52 -3.83
C GLY A 405 2.51 -8.29 -2.98
N ASP A 406 3.59 -7.66 -2.54
CA ASP A 406 3.54 -6.43 -1.75
C ASP A 406 3.10 -5.23 -2.62
N PRO A 407 1.94 -4.61 -2.36
CA PRO A 407 1.45 -3.51 -3.19
C PRO A 407 2.34 -2.27 -3.15
N LEU A 408 3.09 -2.06 -2.05
CA LEU A 408 3.94 -0.90 -1.82
C LEU A 408 5.36 -1.08 -2.36
N CYS A 409 5.74 -2.28 -2.82
CA CYS A 409 7.08 -2.53 -3.33
C CYS A 409 7.44 -1.56 -4.46
N GLN A 410 8.48 -0.75 -4.27
CA GLN A 410 8.87 0.31 -5.20
C GLN A 410 10.40 0.51 -5.28
N PRO A 411 11.16 -0.52 -5.69
CA PRO A 411 12.63 -0.54 -5.60
C PRO A 411 13.30 0.62 -6.33
N TRP A 412 12.70 1.14 -7.41
CA TRP A 412 13.29 2.23 -8.20
C TRP A 412 12.65 3.61 -7.95
N ALA A 413 11.82 3.77 -6.92
CA ALA A 413 11.27 5.08 -6.55
C ALA A 413 12.39 6.01 -6.07
N LYS A 414 12.57 7.17 -6.72
CA LYS A 414 13.46 8.20 -6.19
C LYS A 414 12.65 9.16 -5.31
N ARG A 415 12.78 8.94 -4.01
CA ARG A 415 12.08 9.70 -2.97
C ARG A 415 12.65 11.11 -2.84
N PRO A 416 11.84 12.12 -2.46
CA PRO A 416 12.36 13.42 -2.07
C PRO A 416 13.15 13.33 -0.75
N THR A 417 13.90 14.37 -0.40
CA THR A 417 14.34 14.53 1.00
C THR A 417 13.25 15.26 1.77
N LEU A 418 13.16 14.95 3.07
CA LEU A 418 12.20 15.53 3.99
C LEU A 418 12.94 15.92 5.27
N GLU A 419 12.99 17.21 5.54
CA GLU A 419 13.46 17.77 6.80
C GLU A 419 12.25 18.33 7.53
N VAL A 420 12.15 18.13 8.85
CA VAL A 420 11.01 18.64 9.62
C VAL A 420 11.52 19.38 10.84
N GLU A 421 11.51 20.71 10.78
CA GLU A 421 11.81 21.56 11.93
C GLU A 421 10.71 21.39 13.00
N GLY A 422 11.09 21.33 14.27
CA GLY A 422 10.17 21.18 15.40
C GLY A 422 9.54 19.78 15.54
N TRP A 423 10.09 18.77 14.87
CA TRP A 423 9.66 17.38 15.04
C TRP A 423 10.00 16.87 16.45
N PRO A 424 9.08 16.19 17.16
CA PRO A 424 9.41 15.58 18.45
C PRO A 424 10.53 14.55 18.25
N GLU A 425 11.44 14.45 19.23
CA GLU A 425 12.64 13.59 19.14
C GLU A 425 12.28 12.17 18.68
N GLU A 426 13.19 11.62 17.86
CA GLU A 426 13.00 10.44 17.02
C GLU A 426 12.44 9.25 17.81
N ALA A 427 11.27 8.75 17.41
CA ALA A 427 10.96 7.34 17.66
C ALA A 427 11.99 6.55 16.83
N ASP A 428 13.02 6.04 17.53
CA ASP A 428 14.18 5.28 17.05
C ASP A 428 14.05 4.82 15.59
N GLU A 429 14.84 5.41 14.67
CA GLU A 429 14.80 5.12 13.23
C GLU A 429 15.22 3.68 12.86
N ASP A 430 15.49 2.81 13.84
CA ASP A 430 16.05 1.48 13.63
C ASP A 430 15.14 0.35 14.12
N LEU A 431 13.83 0.49 13.88
CA LEU A 431 12.84 -0.58 14.05
C LEU A 431 13.11 -1.80 13.13
N LEU A 432 14.22 -1.92 12.40
CA LEU A 432 14.53 -3.13 11.62
C LEU A 432 15.48 -4.10 12.34
N LYS A 433 15.97 -3.77 13.54
CA LYS A 433 16.84 -4.67 14.32
C LYS A 433 16.02 -5.66 15.17
N PRO A 434 16.20 -6.98 15.00
CA PRO A 434 15.69 -7.96 15.95
C PRO A 434 16.34 -7.72 17.33
N GLY A 435 15.53 -7.49 18.37
CA GLY A 435 16.00 -7.40 19.76
C GLY A 435 16.09 -6.01 20.40
N ALA A 436 15.62 -4.94 19.76
CA ALA A 436 15.55 -3.63 20.40
C ALA A 436 14.54 -3.63 21.57
N THR A 437 15.05 -3.49 22.78
CA THR A 437 14.30 -3.15 24.00
C THR A 437 14.89 -1.84 24.52
N SER A 438 14.09 -0.78 24.65
CA SER A 438 14.60 0.46 25.23
C SER A 438 14.64 0.33 26.76
N THR A 439 15.84 0.47 27.33
CA THR A 439 16.06 0.64 28.76
C THR A 439 17.13 1.71 28.94
N ILE A 440 16.72 2.98 29.11
CA ILE A 440 17.62 4.03 29.62
C ILE A 440 16.84 4.86 30.64
N GLY A 441 17.36 4.89 31.87
CA GLY A 441 16.82 5.65 33.01
C GLY A 441 17.56 6.97 33.25
N PHE A 442 16.91 7.87 33.99
CA PHE A 442 17.29 9.26 34.29
C PHE A 442 18.74 9.49 34.76
N GLU A 443 19.43 8.50 35.34
CA GLU A 443 20.79 8.68 35.86
C GLU A 443 21.86 8.74 34.75
N GLN A 444 21.63 8.13 33.58
CA GLN A 444 22.58 8.20 32.46
C GLN A 444 22.54 9.54 31.70
N LEU A 445 21.61 10.43 32.06
CA LEU A 445 21.45 11.78 31.49
C LEU A 445 22.00 12.91 32.38
N GLY A 446 22.59 12.61 33.55
CA GLY A 446 23.26 13.63 34.38
C GLY A 446 22.35 14.70 34.97
N LEU A 447 21.04 14.44 35.13
CA LEU A 447 20.07 15.40 35.68
C LEU A 447 19.58 14.99 37.09
N THR A 448 19.61 15.91 38.05
CA THR A 448 19.14 15.66 39.44
C THR A 448 17.68 16.02 39.66
N LYS A 449 16.95 15.15 40.38
CA LYS A 449 15.52 15.22 40.70
C LYS A 449 15.18 16.36 41.70
N PRO A 450 14.17 17.22 41.48
CA PRO A 450 13.84 18.29 42.43
C PRO A 450 13.05 17.78 43.66
N ALA A 451 13.29 18.40 44.82
CA ALA A 451 12.78 18.01 46.14
C ALA A 451 11.37 18.54 46.47
N LYS A 452 10.62 17.75 47.28
CA LYS A 452 9.25 18.02 47.77
C LYS A 452 9.18 19.10 48.85
N ARG A 453 8.07 19.85 48.89
CA ARG A 453 7.51 20.42 50.15
C ARG A 453 5.98 20.51 50.13
N ALA A 454 5.40 20.39 51.33
CA ALA A 454 3.99 20.15 51.65
C ALA A 454 3.31 21.34 52.34
N GLY A 455 1.97 21.42 52.28
CA GLY A 455 1.12 22.26 53.15
C GLY A 455 -0.26 22.61 52.54
N PRO A 456 -1.34 22.82 53.33
CA PRO A 456 -2.69 22.31 53.02
C PRO A 456 -3.74 23.35 52.55
N ALA A 457 -4.87 22.84 52.06
CA ALA A 457 -6.08 23.51 51.54
C ALA A 457 -7.04 24.00 52.67
N PRO A 458 -8.29 24.51 52.44
CA PRO A 458 -8.99 24.95 51.21
C PRO A 458 -9.83 26.27 51.37
N SER A 459 -10.40 26.79 50.28
CA SER A 459 -11.87 27.08 50.13
C SER A 459 -12.18 27.91 48.86
N ALA A 460 -13.07 27.40 48.02
CA ALA A 460 -13.79 28.15 46.96
C ALA A 460 -14.91 29.02 47.59
N PRO A 461 -15.50 30.06 46.92
CA PRO A 461 -15.72 30.12 45.47
C PRO A 461 -15.69 31.52 44.78
N THR A 462 -15.69 31.43 43.43
CA THR A 462 -16.25 32.37 42.44
C THR A 462 -15.76 33.82 42.37
N ALA A 463 -14.97 34.15 41.34
CA ALA A 463 -15.10 35.37 40.52
C ALA A 463 -14.19 35.31 39.27
N GLU A 464 -14.74 35.80 38.15
CA GLU A 464 -14.13 36.31 36.91
C GLU A 464 -12.83 35.67 36.36
N VAL A 465 -12.94 35.08 35.16
CA VAL A 465 -11.82 34.63 34.33
C VAL A 465 -11.09 35.86 33.75
N PRO A 466 -9.81 36.12 34.09
CA PRO A 466 -8.99 37.08 33.37
C PRO A 466 -8.53 36.47 32.03
N PRO A 467 -8.21 37.28 31.01
CA PRO A 467 -7.74 36.76 29.74
C PRO A 467 -6.41 36.01 29.96
N ALA A 468 -6.37 34.73 29.58
CA ALA A 468 -5.15 33.93 29.65
C ALA A 468 -4.17 34.40 28.56
N ASP A 469 -3.17 35.18 28.96
CA ASP A 469 -2.15 35.78 28.11
C ASP A 469 -0.98 34.82 27.79
N THR A 470 -1.27 33.54 27.59
CA THR A 470 -0.29 32.60 27.03
C THR A 470 -1.02 31.55 26.19
N PRO A 471 -0.79 31.51 24.86
CA PRO A 471 -1.35 30.47 24.01
C PRO A 471 -0.93 29.09 24.55
N PRO A 472 -1.81 28.07 24.53
CA PRO A 472 -1.43 26.71 24.90
C PRO A 472 -0.20 26.25 24.11
N ALA A 473 0.63 25.41 24.72
CA ALA A 473 1.82 24.87 24.08
C ALA A 473 1.41 24.18 22.77
N ALA A 474 1.83 24.75 21.64
CA ALA A 474 1.53 24.22 20.31
C ALA A 474 2.76 23.50 19.77
N LEU A 475 2.60 22.25 19.32
CA LEU A 475 3.61 21.62 18.50
C LEU A 475 3.62 22.35 17.15
N ARG A 476 4.75 22.99 16.86
CA ARG A 476 4.98 23.68 15.59
C ARG A 476 5.91 22.84 14.75
N ILE A 477 5.45 22.44 13.58
CA ILE A 477 6.25 21.71 12.62
C ILE A 477 6.36 22.50 11.33
N LYS A 478 7.56 22.51 10.74
CA LYS A 478 7.78 23.11 9.43
C LYS A 478 8.55 22.15 8.52
N PRO A 479 7.82 21.34 7.75
CA PRO A 479 8.43 20.41 6.80
C PRO A 479 8.97 21.10 5.55
N ARG A 480 10.22 20.80 5.20
CA ARG A 480 10.87 21.13 3.93
C ARG A 480 11.00 19.86 3.10
N VAL A 481 10.35 19.85 1.94
CA VAL A 481 10.44 18.77 0.96
C VAL A 481 11.33 19.23 -0.18
N THR A 482 12.47 18.57 -0.38
CA THR A 482 13.34 18.88 -1.53
C THR A 482 13.05 17.89 -2.67
N PRO A 483 12.48 18.35 -3.80
CA PRO A 483 12.16 17.49 -4.92
C PRO A 483 13.39 16.79 -5.51
N ASN A 484 13.24 15.52 -5.87
CA ASN A 484 14.28 14.79 -6.58
C ASN A 484 14.12 14.95 -8.10
N GLY A 485 14.60 16.07 -8.64
CA GLY A 485 14.60 16.34 -10.09
C GLY A 485 13.23 16.66 -10.71
N ALA A 486 12.19 16.76 -9.89
CA ALA A 486 10.84 17.16 -10.32
C ALA A 486 10.66 18.69 -10.28
N LYS A 487 9.90 19.23 -11.23
CA LYS A 487 9.50 20.65 -11.26
C LYS A 487 8.06 20.77 -10.76
N GLY A 488 7.79 21.78 -9.93
CA GLY A 488 6.46 22.07 -9.40
C GLY A 488 6.49 22.29 -7.89
N THR A 489 5.30 22.44 -7.30
CA THR A 489 5.15 22.67 -5.86
C THR A 489 5.10 21.34 -5.12
N ALA A 490 6.12 21.05 -4.31
CA ALA A 490 6.09 19.93 -3.39
C ALA A 490 5.08 20.17 -2.26
N PHE A 491 4.51 19.09 -1.75
CA PHE A 491 3.57 19.12 -0.64
C PHE A 491 4.06 18.22 0.49
N TRP A 492 3.52 18.41 1.68
CA TRP A 492 3.64 17.45 2.76
C TRP A 492 2.26 17.17 3.36
N GLU A 493 2.10 15.96 3.90
CA GLU A 493 0.90 15.48 4.58
C GLU A 493 1.25 15.15 6.04
N LEU A 494 0.35 15.45 6.98
CA LEU A 494 0.44 15.02 8.37
C LEU A 494 -0.60 13.94 8.64
N PHE A 495 -0.16 12.82 9.18
CA PHE A 495 -1.03 11.80 9.76
C PHE A 495 -0.85 11.78 11.27
N VAL A 496 -1.97 11.65 11.97
CA VAL A 496 -2.04 11.51 13.42
C VAL A 496 -2.92 10.31 13.72
N ASP A 497 -2.38 9.32 14.43
CA ASP A 497 -3.02 8.03 14.73
C ASP A 497 -3.52 7.32 13.45
N GLY A 498 -2.71 7.46 12.40
CA GLY A 498 -2.96 6.96 11.05
C GLY A 498 -4.06 7.68 10.26
N ARG A 499 -4.63 8.80 10.75
CA ARG A 499 -5.61 9.62 10.01
C ARG A 499 -4.94 10.85 9.39
N LEU A 500 -5.18 11.10 8.11
CA LEU A 500 -4.75 12.31 7.41
C LEU A 500 -5.41 13.55 8.04
N ARG A 501 -4.60 14.46 8.58
CA ARG A 501 -5.06 15.70 9.21
C ARG A 501 -4.95 16.90 8.31
N MET A 502 -3.87 16.99 7.55
CA MET A 502 -3.61 18.13 6.67
C MET A 502 -2.69 17.77 5.52
N ARG A 503 -2.77 18.58 4.47
CA ARG A 503 -1.86 18.58 3.34
C ARG A 503 -1.53 20.03 3.00
N LEU A 504 -0.26 20.40 3.10
CA LEU A 504 0.20 21.78 2.91
C LEU A 504 1.37 21.82 1.93
N PRO A 505 1.60 22.95 1.24
CA PRO A 505 2.83 23.13 0.46
C PRO A 505 4.07 23.00 1.34
N SER A 506 5.19 22.55 0.77
CA SER A 506 6.51 22.59 1.42
C SER A 506 6.78 23.97 2.02
N ASP A 507 7.53 24.03 3.13
CA ASP A 507 7.87 25.24 3.88
C ASP A 507 6.70 25.95 4.58
N THR A 508 5.48 25.44 4.44
CA THR A 508 4.33 25.93 5.21
C THR A 508 4.39 25.34 6.62
N GLU A 509 4.50 26.19 7.62
CA GLU A 509 4.41 25.80 9.03
C GLU A 509 2.97 25.35 9.36
N ALA A 510 2.86 24.33 10.19
CA ALA A 510 1.62 23.99 10.89
C ALA A 510 1.86 24.05 12.39
N ALA A 511 0.85 24.57 13.11
CA ALA A 511 0.79 24.53 14.55
C ALA A 511 -0.49 23.80 14.96
N PHE A 512 -0.39 22.89 15.91
CA PHE A 512 -1.55 22.29 16.57
C PHE A 512 -1.33 22.29 18.07
N THR A 513 -2.40 22.55 18.81
CA THR A 513 -2.36 22.55 20.27
C THR A 513 -2.52 21.12 20.77
N THR A 514 -1.88 20.80 21.89
CA THR A 514 -2.02 19.49 22.53
C THR A 514 -3.48 19.16 22.86
N ASP A 515 -4.30 20.16 23.16
CA ASP A 515 -5.76 20.04 23.34
C ASP A 515 -6.52 19.48 22.13
N GLN A 516 -6.00 19.66 20.89
CA GLN A 516 -6.62 19.14 19.67
C GLN A 516 -6.38 17.63 19.47
N LEU A 517 -5.35 17.07 20.12
CA LEU A 517 -5.03 15.65 20.06
C LEU A 517 -5.78 14.86 21.14
N GLY A 518 -6.04 15.48 22.28
CA GLY A 518 -6.50 14.81 23.48
C GLY A 518 -5.33 14.23 24.28
N PRO A 519 -5.56 13.73 25.51
CA PRO A 519 -4.52 13.14 26.32
C PRO A 519 -4.11 11.75 25.81
N GLY A 520 -2.85 11.37 26.07
CA GLY A 520 -2.29 10.06 25.73
C GLY A 520 -1.22 10.10 24.66
N TRP A 521 -0.83 8.92 24.19
CA TRP A 521 0.17 8.74 23.15
C TRP A 521 -0.42 8.89 21.75
N HIS A 522 0.28 9.60 20.87
CA HIS A 522 -0.11 9.80 19.48
C HIS A 522 1.00 9.37 18.52
N ASP A 523 0.61 8.61 17.48
CA ASP A 523 1.47 8.26 16.34
C ASP A 523 1.46 9.41 15.33
N LEU A 524 2.62 10.01 15.07
CA LEU A 524 2.78 11.13 14.16
C LEU A 524 3.58 10.70 12.92
N ARG A 525 3.07 11.04 11.74
CA ARG A 525 3.75 10.73 10.47
C ARG A 525 3.70 11.93 9.55
N CYS A 526 4.86 12.48 9.21
CA CYS A 526 4.99 13.52 8.21
C CYS A 526 5.43 12.89 6.89
N VAL A 527 4.67 13.10 5.82
CA VAL A 527 4.95 12.54 4.49
C VAL A 527 5.21 13.66 3.51
N GLY A 528 6.45 13.80 3.05
CA GLY A 528 6.83 14.70 1.96
C GLY A 528 6.53 14.08 0.60
N ILE A 529 5.93 14.86 -0.29
CA ILE A 529 5.42 14.44 -1.60
C ILE A 529 6.10 15.25 -2.71
N ASN A 530 6.74 14.54 -3.62
CA ASN A 530 7.38 15.09 -4.80
C ASN A 530 6.30 15.56 -5.81
N PRO A 531 6.49 16.71 -6.50
CA PRO A 531 5.51 17.25 -7.44
C PRO A 531 5.47 16.55 -8.81
N ASP A 532 6.17 15.43 -8.99
CA ASP A 532 6.12 14.69 -10.24
C ASP A 532 4.76 14.01 -10.46
N ALA A 533 4.56 13.45 -11.65
CA ALA A 533 3.28 12.85 -12.04
C ALA A 533 2.88 11.63 -11.21
N ILE A 534 3.82 11.07 -10.44
CA ILE A 534 3.83 9.76 -9.84
C ILE A 534 3.87 9.88 -8.30
N GLU A 535 4.10 11.12 -7.81
CA GLU A 535 3.96 11.65 -6.47
C GLU A 535 4.86 11.02 -5.41
N ALA A 536 6.17 10.89 -5.71
CA ALA A 536 7.06 10.16 -4.80
C ALA A 536 7.09 10.63 -3.36
N GLN A 537 7.09 9.66 -2.44
CA GLN A 537 6.92 9.94 -1.01
C GLN A 537 8.16 9.59 -0.19
N ARG A 538 8.45 10.44 0.80
CA ARG A 538 9.35 10.16 1.91
C ARG A 538 8.60 10.45 3.21
N ARG A 539 8.71 9.57 4.20
CA ARG A 539 8.08 9.79 5.51
C ARG A 539 9.12 9.98 6.61
N ARG A 540 8.69 10.69 7.66
CA ARG A 540 9.35 10.81 8.95
C ARG A 540 8.33 10.42 10.01
N LEU A 541 8.72 9.52 10.90
CA LEU A 541 7.89 8.99 11.99
C LEU A 541 8.22 9.72 13.29
N GLY A 542 7.25 9.81 14.19
CA GLY A 542 7.41 10.39 15.52
C GLY A 542 6.32 9.92 16.45
N GLY A 543 6.58 10.05 17.75
CA GLY A 543 5.61 9.81 18.80
C GLY A 543 5.47 11.06 19.65
N LEU A 544 4.26 11.34 20.14
CA LEU A 544 4.02 12.42 21.07
C LEU A 544 3.13 11.95 22.20
N GLU A 545 3.60 12.10 23.42
CA GLU A 545 2.76 11.94 24.60
C GLU A 545 2.18 13.28 25.03
N VAL A 546 0.85 13.37 25.05
CA VAL A 546 0.12 14.53 25.54
C VAL A 546 -0.37 14.26 26.96
N GLY A 547 0.12 15.04 27.92
CA GLY A 547 -0.41 15.04 29.28
C GLY A 547 -1.66 15.92 29.36
N SER A 548 -2.64 15.54 30.18
CA SER A 548 -3.72 16.46 30.57
C SER A 548 -3.20 17.39 31.67
N GLY A 549 -2.90 18.63 31.28
CA GLY A 549 -2.32 19.65 32.17
C GLY A 549 -1.69 20.87 31.46
N ASP A 550 -1.58 20.86 30.12
CA ASP A 550 -1.02 22.00 29.36
C ASP A 550 -1.99 23.18 29.20
N GLY A 551 -3.23 23.04 29.69
CA GLY A 551 -4.20 24.13 29.84
C GLY A 551 -4.19 24.76 31.25
N PRO A 552 -4.65 26.01 31.43
CA PRO A 552 -4.60 26.67 32.72
C PRO A 552 -5.56 26.01 33.73
N GLY A 553 -5.04 25.20 34.67
CA GLY A 553 -5.73 24.78 35.89
C GLY A 553 -6.17 23.31 36.03
N GLY A 554 -5.74 22.38 35.18
CA GLY A 554 -6.17 20.97 35.25
C GLY A 554 -5.29 20.06 36.11
N ALA A 555 -5.89 19.22 36.95
CA ALA A 555 -5.21 18.13 37.65
C ALA A 555 -4.50 17.19 36.65
N LYS A 556 -3.26 16.77 36.95
CA LYS A 556 -2.51 15.80 36.14
C LYS A 556 -3.29 14.49 36.08
N THR A 557 -3.94 14.18 34.95
CA THR A 557 -4.41 12.80 34.73
C THR A 557 -3.17 11.97 34.36
N PRO A 558 -3.00 10.79 34.95
CA PRO A 558 -1.83 9.97 34.75
C PRO A 558 -1.77 9.39 33.34
N ARG A 559 -0.52 9.14 32.95
CA ARG A 559 -0.11 8.43 31.75
C ARG A 559 -0.80 7.06 31.64
N VAL A 560 -1.42 6.76 30.50
CA VAL A 560 -1.86 5.40 30.19
C VAL A 560 -0.59 4.57 29.93
N THR A 561 -0.39 3.52 30.73
CA THR A 561 0.76 2.63 30.58
C THR A 561 0.28 1.22 30.25
N LEU A 562 1.02 0.56 29.38
CA LEU A 562 0.89 -0.85 29.08
C LEU A 562 2.28 -1.47 29.19
N LYS A 563 2.41 -2.55 29.95
CA LYS A 563 3.67 -3.25 30.19
C LYS A 563 3.53 -4.74 29.91
N LEU A 564 4.59 -5.33 29.38
CA LEU A 564 4.76 -6.77 29.28
C LEU A 564 5.43 -7.27 30.56
N ASP A 565 4.97 -8.40 31.09
CA ASP A 565 5.37 -8.86 32.43
C ASP A 565 6.80 -9.42 32.54
N ALA A 566 7.53 -9.58 31.41
CA ALA A 566 9.00 -9.68 31.31
C ALA A 566 9.43 -10.27 29.95
N LYS A 567 8.60 -11.09 29.33
CA LYS A 567 8.94 -11.77 28.07
C LYS A 567 8.45 -10.95 26.88
N SER A 568 9.36 -10.64 25.96
CA SER A 568 9.03 -10.09 24.64
C SER A 568 8.63 -11.18 23.63
N SER A 569 8.48 -12.43 24.08
CA SER A 569 8.08 -13.57 23.26
C SER A 569 7.25 -14.61 24.02
N THR A 570 6.26 -15.20 23.33
CA THR A 570 5.33 -16.21 23.86
C THR A 570 5.03 -17.28 22.78
N PRO A 571 4.95 -18.58 23.12
CA PRO A 571 4.49 -19.62 22.18
C PRO A 571 3.04 -19.40 21.71
N LEU A 572 2.69 -19.85 20.49
CA LEU A 572 1.33 -19.69 19.94
C LEU A 572 0.20 -20.27 20.82
N ASP A 573 0.46 -21.35 21.58
CA ASP A 573 -0.51 -21.97 22.50
C ASP A 573 -0.46 -21.40 23.93
N GLY A 574 0.38 -20.39 24.16
CA GLY A 574 0.52 -19.71 25.44
C GLY A 574 -0.37 -18.46 25.59
N GLU A 575 -0.08 -17.71 26.65
CA GLU A 575 -0.77 -16.46 26.98
C GLU A 575 0.23 -15.32 27.13
N VAL A 576 -0.20 -14.12 26.75
CA VAL A 576 0.55 -12.87 26.92
C VAL A 576 0.03 -12.17 28.17
N ALA A 577 0.87 -12.10 29.20
CA ALA A 577 0.59 -11.36 30.42
C ALA A 577 0.94 -9.88 30.26
N LEU A 578 -0.03 -9.02 30.57
CA LEU A 578 0.03 -7.58 30.41
C LEU A 578 -0.44 -6.91 31.70
N ALA A 579 0.24 -5.84 32.09
CA ALA A 579 -0.21 -4.95 33.14
C ALA A 579 -0.50 -3.58 32.53
N ALA A 580 -1.67 -3.02 32.84
CA ALA A 580 -2.05 -1.70 32.37
C ALA A 580 -2.52 -0.80 33.52
N GLN A 581 -2.26 0.49 33.40
CA GLN A 581 -2.69 1.51 34.36
C GLN A 581 -3.09 2.78 33.63
N ALA A 582 -4.21 3.37 34.03
CA ALA A 582 -4.71 4.67 33.61
C ALA A 582 -5.63 5.23 34.71
N GLU A 583 -5.11 5.96 35.71
CA GLU A 583 -5.96 6.45 36.80
C GLU A 583 -7.11 7.34 36.28
N GLY A 584 -8.30 7.11 36.85
CA GLY A 584 -9.54 7.74 36.41
C GLY A 584 -10.23 7.06 35.23
N ALA A 585 -9.65 6.00 34.64
CA ALA A 585 -10.35 5.19 33.65
C ALA A 585 -11.44 4.34 34.31
N GLU A 586 -12.59 4.23 33.66
CA GLU A 586 -13.65 3.28 34.07
C GLU A 586 -13.26 1.85 33.65
N ARG A 587 -12.55 1.74 32.53
CA ARG A 587 -11.97 0.50 32.03
C ARG A 587 -10.80 0.79 31.09
N ILE A 588 -9.92 -0.19 30.93
CA ILE A 588 -8.79 -0.14 30.01
C ILE A 588 -8.97 -1.24 28.95
N VAL A 589 -9.05 -0.85 27.68
CA VAL A 589 -9.18 -1.76 26.54
C VAL A 589 -7.80 -2.01 25.93
N ILE A 590 -7.40 -3.27 25.84
CA ILE A 590 -6.16 -3.69 25.16
C ILE A 590 -6.50 -4.05 23.73
N ARG A 591 -5.82 -3.39 22.78
CA ARG A 591 -6.02 -3.58 21.35
C ARG A 591 -4.80 -4.19 20.69
N HIS A 592 -5.02 -5.19 19.84
CA HIS A 592 -4.07 -5.59 18.81
C HIS A 592 -4.40 -4.84 17.52
N ASN A 593 -3.55 -3.86 17.18
CA ASN A 593 -3.89 -2.83 16.19
C ASN A 593 -5.20 -2.11 16.58
N PHE A 594 -6.27 -2.26 15.80
CA PHE A 594 -7.60 -1.69 16.09
C PHE A 594 -8.61 -2.71 16.63
N ARG A 595 -8.21 -3.96 16.84
CA ARG A 595 -9.08 -5.02 17.37
C ARG A 595 -8.90 -5.12 18.89
N GLU A 596 -9.98 -5.01 19.64
CA GLU A 596 -10.00 -5.34 21.07
C GLU A 596 -9.66 -6.82 21.30
N VAL A 597 -8.78 -7.10 22.26
CA VAL A 597 -8.33 -8.45 22.59
C VAL A 597 -8.43 -8.77 24.08
N ALA A 598 -8.49 -7.75 24.94
CA ALA A 598 -8.79 -7.89 26.36
C ALA A 598 -9.28 -6.55 26.92
N THR A 599 -9.94 -6.61 28.07
CA THR A 599 -10.42 -5.44 28.81
C THR A 599 -10.15 -5.65 30.30
N ILE A 600 -9.70 -4.59 30.98
CA ILE A 600 -9.49 -4.52 32.43
C ILE A 600 -10.54 -3.55 32.97
N ASP A 601 -11.34 -4.01 33.93
CA ASP A 601 -12.30 -3.14 34.62
C ASP A 601 -11.57 -2.27 35.66
N GLY A 602 -11.92 -0.99 35.70
CA GLY A 602 -11.26 -0.01 36.56
C GLY A 602 -10.02 0.63 35.94
N ASP A 603 -9.23 1.26 36.80
CA ASP A 603 -8.19 2.20 36.41
C ASP A 603 -6.77 1.59 36.37
N GLY A 604 -6.65 0.30 36.69
CA GLY A 604 -5.44 -0.49 36.56
C GLY A 604 -5.64 -1.96 36.90
N GLY A 605 -4.79 -2.81 36.33
CA GLY A 605 -4.83 -4.26 36.57
C GLY A 605 -4.04 -5.07 35.55
N ASP A 606 -4.19 -6.38 35.66
CA ASP A 606 -3.52 -7.35 34.80
C ASP A 606 -4.51 -7.99 33.81
N ALA A 607 -4.02 -8.35 32.63
CA ALA A 607 -4.75 -9.07 31.60
C ALA A 607 -3.92 -10.21 31.03
N LEU A 608 -4.59 -11.33 30.74
CA LEU A 608 -4.03 -12.45 29.99
C LEU A 608 -4.71 -12.50 28.61
N VAL A 609 -3.90 -12.45 27.56
CA VAL A 609 -4.38 -12.53 26.17
C VAL A 609 -3.87 -13.82 25.54
N PRO A 610 -4.76 -14.72 25.08
CA PRO A 610 -4.34 -15.91 24.33
C PRO A 610 -3.50 -15.54 23.10
N ALA A 611 -2.34 -16.17 22.93
CA ALA A 611 -1.42 -15.85 21.84
C ALA A 611 -1.98 -16.25 20.46
N ASP A 612 -2.78 -17.31 20.40
CA ASP A 612 -3.46 -17.77 19.19
C ASP A 612 -4.49 -16.75 18.65
N LEU A 613 -5.12 -15.96 19.53
CA LEU A 613 -6.00 -14.86 19.17
C LEU A 613 -5.22 -13.80 18.37
N LEU A 614 -3.98 -13.51 18.77
CA LEU A 614 -3.07 -12.53 18.15
C LEU A 614 -2.46 -13.07 16.85
N GLY A 615 -2.18 -14.37 16.81
CA GLY A 615 -1.51 -15.05 15.70
C GLY A 615 0.01 -14.89 15.73
N GLN A 616 0.69 -15.79 15.03
CA GLN A 616 2.15 -15.87 14.99
C GLN A 616 2.81 -14.59 14.47
N GLY A 617 4.06 -14.36 14.85
CA GLY A 617 4.89 -13.25 14.35
C GLY A 617 4.89 -12.02 15.26
N PRO A 618 5.33 -10.85 14.75
CA PRO A 618 5.44 -9.62 15.52
C PRO A 618 4.05 -9.00 15.77
N VAL A 619 3.71 -8.81 17.04
CA VAL A 619 2.41 -8.30 17.47
C VAL A 619 2.57 -6.95 18.13
N ARG A 620 1.80 -5.96 17.66
CA ARG A 620 1.65 -4.64 18.29
C ARG A 620 0.41 -4.63 19.18
N LEU A 621 0.58 -4.29 20.45
CA LEU A 621 -0.49 -4.06 21.42
C LEU A 621 -0.47 -2.63 21.92
N GLN A 622 -1.65 -2.08 22.23
CA GLN A 622 -1.81 -0.74 22.79
C GLN A 622 -3.00 -0.71 23.74
N ALA A 623 -2.89 0.00 24.86
CA ALA A 623 -3.99 0.19 25.78
C ALA A 623 -4.75 1.48 25.48
N VAL A 624 -6.05 1.48 25.72
CA VAL A 624 -6.96 2.61 25.57
C VAL A 624 -7.75 2.79 26.86
N ALA A 625 -7.62 3.94 27.50
CA ALA A 625 -8.40 4.30 28.67
C ALA A 625 -9.78 4.80 28.24
N GLU A 626 -10.86 4.24 28.77
CA GLU A 626 -12.23 4.68 28.48
C GLU A 626 -12.90 5.32 29.71
N PRO A 627 -13.82 6.29 29.52
CA PRO A 627 -14.32 6.82 28.25
C PRO A 627 -13.42 7.88 27.57
N GLY A 628 -12.29 8.26 28.19
CA GLY A 628 -11.44 9.36 27.73
C GLY A 628 -10.73 9.15 26.38
N GLY A 629 -10.57 7.90 25.93
CA GLY A 629 -9.94 7.53 24.67
C GLY A 629 -8.41 7.64 24.65
N ALA A 630 -7.77 7.94 25.79
CA ALA A 630 -6.33 8.13 25.89
C ALA A 630 -5.57 6.83 25.58
N LEU A 631 -4.54 6.92 24.74
CA LEU A 631 -3.75 5.77 24.32
C LEU A 631 -2.47 5.63 25.14
N SER A 632 -2.02 4.40 25.37
CA SER A 632 -0.63 4.13 25.80
C SER A 632 0.33 4.23 24.62
N GLU A 633 1.62 4.37 24.90
CA GLU A 633 2.64 3.98 23.92
C GLU A 633 2.46 2.50 23.51
N PRO A 634 2.61 2.13 22.24
CA PRO A 634 2.46 0.75 21.81
C PRO A 634 3.61 -0.14 22.32
N VAL A 635 3.28 -1.37 22.70
CA VAL A 635 4.27 -2.41 23.01
C VAL A 635 4.33 -3.45 21.89
N TRP A 636 5.51 -3.99 21.66
CA TRP A 636 5.74 -5.04 20.69
C TRP A 636 6.21 -6.32 21.37
N LEU A 637 5.67 -7.45 20.93
CA LEU A 637 6.13 -8.78 21.29
C LEU A 637 6.18 -9.69 20.06
N ARG A 638 6.71 -10.90 20.23
CA ARG A 638 6.71 -11.94 19.20
C ARG A 638 5.94 -13.17 19.68
N VAL A 639 4.94 -13.59 18.90
CA VAL A 639 4.32 -14.91 19.08
C VAL A 639 5.08 -15.92 18.22
N GLU A 640 5.58 -16.99 18.84
CA GLU A 640 6.39 -18.03 18.16
C GLU A 640 5.56 -19.13 17.50
#